data_AF-A0A1J5D1H9-F1
#
_entry.id   AF-A0A1J5D1H9-F1
#
_cell.length_a   1.000
_cell.length_b   1.000
_cell.length_c   1.000
_cell.angle_alpha   90.00
_cell.angle_beta   90.00
_cell.angle_gamma   90.00
#
_symmetry.space_group_name_H-M   'P 1'
#
loop_
_entity.id
_entity.type
_entity.pdbx_description
1 polymer ?
#
loop_
_entity_poly.entity_id
_entity_poly.type
_entity_poly.pdbx_seq_one_letter_code
_entity_poly.pdbx_strand_id
1 'polypeptide(L)'
;MTPPEEKSEISNEFFKRLNQQIVQKDNLIKLLQLQIKNLKSQVEEGAAGDDEKKGDLQKTLAAKESEIGNLQSELESEKGKLAAFEKEKDEQIRSLNQKVLESQSAPPGAEAKLAEFEATIARLEQEVQAGEAARLELQGTLDSLKNQPPAAPETTGAPPEEIARLTSETARLEAELAKQGKSLTDLEQQNAEFRAKIEQADQDAQGHDTELASLRRKIEQADNDLTARTAELTTIREQSDSQVKAANEAGTSRIAELEQDVLTLKTLLAEKDEQLPNTAIQTGPDPKLLAELDVLKKQAKRAGELEKLVSALEAEVAGVPVLKAKLNSLESQSTALGEAAMKLTALESEREQLLAKLKDREDRSGSATAQFDAASLQVSELTKRLEQKENELGELRASLEATGEKSRDEQTVHAEVEQLTNQVADQLLAIQKFEGLLRKSQEQLAGKDEKISILTNKVATLGDAGRPIPISSDSEIISSFIDFFDGLDTYLSKNPIPELQSLHKKLLDRLIIPNEIHYVPVISEEFDETKHIATDYFRSAKFPEKCIVFELEKGYRKGPMVIKKSKVWVVQNLFTCKTCQTLQSSPDSRFCNMCGQKIVAPNNLPIESLPWFEPTPTTYLRFAERMIEKEMIGDAKNYLMEGLKIDPDFIPLMVRLAEVHSIQSEFPEAISLLQRAITLKPDPRISDQVKALEVRNTIYQQARALNLPQGEFDKLISLLQTKVPTP
;
A
#
# COMPACT_ATOMS: atom_id res chain seq x y z
N MET A 1 10.05 8.16 -39.14
CA MET A 1 10.43 7.41 -37.92
C MET A 1 9.14 7.09 -37.20
N THR A 2 8.76 5.81 -37.13
CA THR A 2 7.55 5.38 -36.41
C THR A 2 7.80 5.39 -34.90
N PRO A 3 6.78 5.68 -34.06
CA PRO A 3 6.96 5.82 -32.61
C PRO A 3 7.39 4.51 -31.97
N PRO A 4 8.23 4.54 -30.91
CA PRO A 4 8.69 3.34 -30.21
C PRO A 4 7.58 2.61 -29.42
N GLU A 5 6.48 3.28 -29.08
CA GLU A 5 5.39 2.75 -28.25
C GLU A 5 4.48 1.77 -29.00
N GLU A 6 4.14 2.05 -30.27
CA GLU A 6 3.33 1.11 -31.08
C GLU A 6 4.06 -0.23 -31.30
N LYS A 7 5.40 -0.24 -31.37
CA LYS A 7 6.18 -1.49 -31.51
C LYS A 7 6.20 -2.32 -30.22
N SER A 8 6.08 -1.68 -29.04
CA SER A 8 6.05 -2.33 -27.73
C SER A 8 4.74 -3.12 -27.53
N GLU A 9 3.61 -2.49 -27.85
CA GLU A 9 2.28 -3.08 -27.67
C GLU A 9 2.01 -4.21 -28.66
N ILE A 10 2.39 -4.04 -29.93
CA ILE A 10 2.31 -5.08 -30.97
C ILE A 10 3.14 -6.31 -30.58
N SER A 11 4.27 -6.10 -29.89
CA SER A 11 5.19 -7.16 -29.49
C SER A 11 4.70 -7.96 -28.27
N ASN A 12 4.01 -7.31 -27.33
CA ASN A 12 3.39 -7.96 -26.18
C ASN A 12 2.11 -8.74 -26.55
N GLU A 13 1.28 -8.22 -27.47
CA GLU A 13 0.15 -8.99 -28.02
C GLU A 13 0.64 -10.22 -28.80
N PHE A 14 1.69 -10.06 -29.61
CA PHE A 14 2.29 -11.17 -30.35
C PHE A 14 2.78 -12.29 -29.43
N PHE A 15 3.44 -11.96 -28.32
CA PHE A 15 3.91 -12.93 -27.32
C PHE A 15 2.77 -13.69 -26.66
N LYS A 16 1.69 -12.99 -26.27
CA LYS A 16 0.49 -13.62 -25.70
C LYS A 16 -0.17 -14.59 -26.68
N ARG A 17 -0.30 -14.20 -27.95
CA ARG A 17 -0.88 -15.05 -29.00
C ARG A 17 0.01 -16.26 -29.31
N LEU A 18 1.33 -16.09 -29.38
CA LEU A 18 2.27 -17.18 -29.61
C LEU A 18 2.27 -18.19 -28.46
N ASN A 19 2.25 -17.71 -27.21
CA ASN A 19 2.18 -18.59 -26.04
C ASN A 19 0.84 -19.35 -25.99
N GLN A 20 -0.27 -18.69 -26.32
CA GLN A 20 -1.58 -19.33 -26.42
C GLN A 20 -1.61 -20.41 -27.51
N GLN A 21 -0.97 -20.18 -28.67
CA GLN A 21 -0.85 -21.17 -29.74
C GLN A 21 -0.03 -22.40 -29.31
N ILE A 22 1.08 -22.20 -28.60
CA ILE A 22 1.92 -23.29 -28.07
C ILE A 22 1.09 -24.17 -27.12
N VAL A 23 0.35 -23.55 -26.18
CA VAL A 23 -0.49 -24.29 -25.22
C VAL A 23 -1.61 -25.06 -25.94
N GLN A 24 -2.26 -24.46 -26.93
CA GLN A 24 -3.30 -25.12 -27.71
C GLN A 24 -2.76 -26.32 -28.50
N LYS A 25 -1.60 -26.18 -29.15
CA LYS A 25 -0.96 -27.28 -29.89
C LYS A 25 -0.47 -28.40 -28.96
N ASP A 26 0.04 -28.07 -27.78
CA ASP A 26 0.49 -29.08 -26.80
C ASP A 26 -0.70 -29.91 -26.25
N ASN A 27 -1.84 -29.26 -26.02
CA ASN A 27 -3.08 -29.94 -25.63
C ASN A 27 -3.63 -30.82 -26.77
N LEU A 28 -3.56 -30.36 -28.02
CA LEU A 28 -3.97 -31.13 -29.19
C LEU A 28 -3.09 -32.39 -29.37
N ILE A 29 -1.77 -32.26 -29.19
CA ILE A 29 -0.85 -33.40 -29.24
C ILE A 29 -1.19 -34.42 -28.16
N LYS A 30 -1.44 -33.99 -26.91
CA LYS A 30 -1.85 -34.90 -25.82
C LYS A 30 -3.15 -35.64 -26.14
N LEU A 31 -4.12 -34.95 -26.73
CA LEU A 31 -5.39 -35.56 -27.15
C LEU A 31 -5.18 -36.61 -28.25
N LEU A 32 -4.37 -36.29 -29.26
CA LEU A 32 -4.02 -37.23 -30.34
C LEU A 32 -3.20 -38.43 -29.83
N GLN A 33 -2.29 -38.22 -28.86
CA GLN A 33 -1.54 -39.31 -28.22
C GLN A 33 -2.47 -40.27 -27.45
N LEU A 34 -3.48 -39.73 -26.76
CA LEU A 34 -4.53 -40.51 -26.11
C LEU A 34 -5.37 -41.31 -27.11
N GLN A 35 -5.75 -40.70 -28.24
CA GLN A 35 -6.47 -41.39 -29.31
C GLN A 35 -5.64 -42.52 -29.93
N ILE A 36 -4.35 -42.31 -30.19
CA ILE A 36 -3.45 -43.36 -30.67
C ILE A 36 -3.31 -44.48 -29.65
N LYS A 37 -3.18 -44.16 -28.36
CA LYS A 37 -3.11 -45.19 -27.30
C LYS A 37 -4.37 -46.06 -27.27
N ASN A 38 -5.55 -45.44 -27.44
CA ASN A 38 -6.82 -46.16 -27.52
C ASN A 38 -6.92 -47.01 -28.79
N LEU A 39 -6.55 -46.45 -29.96
CA LEU A 39 -6.51 -47.19 -31.23
C LEU A 39 -5.48 -48.34 -31.20
N LYS A 40 -4.32 -48.17 -30.55
CA LYS A 40 -3.35 -49.27 -30.34
C LYS A 40 -3.95 -50.38 -29.48
N SER A 41 -4.62 -50.04 -28.37
CA SER A 41 -5.33 -51.02 -27.52
C SER A 41 -6.39 -51.78 -28.32
N GLN A 42 -7.18 -51.10 -29.16
CA GLN A 42 -8.20 -51.73 -30.00
C GLN A 42 -7.61 -52.65 -31.08
N VAL A 43 -6.44 -52.30 -31.63
CA VAL A 43 -5.70 -53.16 -32.59
C VAL A 43 -5.10 -54.39 -31.90
N GLU A 44 -4.67 -54.26 -30.64
CA GLU A 44 -4.13 -55.37 -29.83
C GLU A 44 -5.23 -56.30 -29.29
N GLU A 45 -6.37 -55.75 -28.87
CA GLU A 45 -7.53 -56.49 -28.36
C GLU A 45 -8.37 -57.15 -29.49
N GLY A 46 -8.37 -56.57 -30.70
CA GLY A 46 -9.06 -57.07 -31.88
C GLY A 46 -8.38 -58.26 -32.58
N ALA A 47 -7.39 -58.90 -31.97
CA ALA A 47 -6.57 -59.96 -32.56
C ALA A 47 -7.31 -61.28 -32.91
N ALA A 48 -8.63 -61.34 -32.77
CA ALA A 48 -9.46 -62.49 -33.11
C ALA A 48 -10.54 -62.14 -34.14
N GLY A 49 -10.19 -62.11 -35.43
CA GLY A 49 -11.13 -62.55 -36.48
C GLY A 49 -11.39 -61.68 -37.72
N ASP A 50 -10.81 -60.47 -37.87
CA ASP A 50 -11.13 -59.61 -39.04
C ASP A 50 -9.92 -58.79 -39.53
N ASP A 51 -9.11 -59.37 -40.43
CA ASP A 51 -7.86 -58.77 -40.94
C ASP A 51 -8.08 -57.45 -41.71
N GLU A 52 -9.27 -57.23 -42.28
CA GLU A 52 -9.61 -56.02 -43.03
C GLU A 52 -9.80 -54.81 -42.10
N LYS A 53 -10.53 -54.99 -40.99
CA LYS A 53 -10.69 -53.95 -39.95
C LYS A 53 -9.38 -53.61 -39.26
N LYS A 54 -8.50 -54.60 -39.07
CA LYS A 54 -7.16 -54.40 -38.50
C LYS A 54 -6.29 -53.53 -39.44
N GLY A 55 -6.39 -53.76 -40.75
CA GLY A 55 -5.69 -52.94 -41.76
C GLY A 55 -6.16 -51.49 -41.79
N ASP A 56 -7.47 -51.24 -41.67
CA ASP A 56 -8.02 -49.88 -41.65
C ASP A 56 -7.72 -49.12 -40.35
N LEU A 57 -7.73 -49.82 -39.21
CA LEU A 57 -7.27 -49.25 -37.94
C LEU A 57 -5.77 -48.91 -37.97
N GLN A 58 -4.93 -49.76 -38.58
CA GLN A 58 -3.50 -49.47 -38.75
C GLN A 58 -3.23 -48.28 -39.67
N LYS A 59 -3.98 -48.12 -40.77
CA LYS A 59 -3.88 -46.92 -41.63
C LYS A 59 -4.26 -45.64 -40.90
N THR A 60 -5.34 -45.70 -40.11
CA THR A 60 -5.83 -44.56 -39.31
C THR A 60 -4.81 -44.19 -38.22
N LEU A 61 -4.17 -45.19 -37.63
CA LEU A 61 -3.13 -45.04 -36.62
C LEU A 61 -1.87 -44.40 -37.21
N ALA A 62 -1.41 -44.86 -38.38
CA ALA A 62 -0.29 -44.27 -39.09
C ALA A 62 -0.54 -42.81 -39.51
N ALA A 63 -1.77 -42.50 -39.95
CA ALA A 63 -2.16 -41.13 -40.27
C ALA A 63 -2.11 -40.21 -39.03
N LYS A 64 -2.60 -40.69 -37.88
CA LYS A 64 -2.57 -39.95 -36.60
C LYS A 64 -1.17 -39.80 -36.03
N GLU A 65 -0.31 -40.81 -36.19
CA GLU A 65 1.11 -40.72 -35.82
C GLU A 65 1.86 -39.68 -36.68
N SER A 66 1.57 -39.63 -37.99
CA SER A 66 2.12 -38.59 -38.89
C SER A 66 1.63 -37.19 -38.53
N GLU A 67 0.36 -37.04 -38.11
CA GLU A 67 -0.24 -35.76 -37.69
C GLU A 67 0.42 -35.23 -36.41
N ILE A 68 0.74 -36.10 -35.44
CA ILE A 68 1.52 -35.74 -34.25
C ILE A 68 2.94 -35.33 -34.61
N GLY A 69 3.61 -36.05 -35.52
CA GLY A 69 4.97 -35.70 -35.95
C GLY A 69 5.05 -34.29 -36.54
N ASN A 70 4.07 -33.92 -37.36
CA ASN A 70 3.97 -32.57 -37.92
C ASN A 70 3.70 -31.51 -36.83
N LEU A 71 2.74 -31.77 -35.93
CA LEU A 71 2.43 -30.85 -34.82
C LEU A 71 3.61 -30.68 -33.85
N GLN A 72 4.37 -31.73 -33.58
CA GLN A 72 5.59 -31.66 -32.75
C GLN A 72 6.69 -30.83 -33.42
N SER A 73 6.87 -30.97 -34.74
CA SER A 73 7.83 -30.16 -35.49
C SER A 73 7.45 -28.67 -35.51
N GLU A 74 6.16 -28.35 -35.68
CA GLU A 74 5.68 -26.96 -35.61
C GLU A 74 5.81 -26.37 -34.20
N LEU A 75 5.52 -27.16 -33.17
CA LEU A 75 5.59 -26.73 -31.78
C LEU A 75 7.04 -26.44 -31.36
N GLU A 76 8.02 -27.22 -31.83
CA GLU A 76 9.43 -26.89 -31.61
C GLU A 76 9.91 -25.67 -32.42
N SER A 77 9.35 -25.44 -33.61
CA SER A 77 9.59 -24.20 -34.35
C SER A 77 9.06 -22.97 -33.59
N GLU A 78 7.86 -23.06 -33.00
CA GLU A 78 7.24 -21.97 -32.24
C GLU A 78 7.94 -21.72 -30.89
N LYS A 79 8.36 -22.78 -30.17
CA LYS A 79 9.21 -22.66 -28.98
C LYS A 79 10.56 -22.01 -29.29
N GLY A 80 11.17 -22.36 -30.42
CA GLY A 80 12.41 -21.73 -30.88
C GLY A 80 12.25 -20.23 -31.12
N LYS A 81 11.12 -19.80 -31.68
CA LYS A 81 10.80 -18.36 -31.86
C LYS A 81 10.58 -17.66 -30.52
N LEU A 82 9.93 -18.31 -29.56
CA LEU A 82 9.73 -17.78 -28.21
C LEU A 82 11.07 -17.56 -27.50
N ALA A 83 11.95 -18.57 -27.51
CA ALA A 83 13.27 -18.50 -26.87
C ALA A 83 14.18 -17.43 -27.51
N ALA A 84 14.12 -17.27 -28.85
CA ALA A 84 14.86 -16.22 -29.55
C ALA A 84 14.39 -14.82 -29.13
N PHE A 85 13.07 -14.66 -28.96
CA PHE A 85 12.46 -13.39 -28.57
C PHE A 85 12.71 -13.05 -27.08
N GLU A 86 12.68 -14.04 -26.19
CA GLU A 86 13.07 -13.88 -24.78
C GLU A 86 14.54 -13.42 -24.68
N LYS A 87 15.44 -14.03 -25.44
CA LYS A 87 16.85 -13.63 -25.49
C LYS A 87 17.04 -12.20 -26.00
N GLU A 88 16.24 -11.76 -26.98
CA GLU A 88 16.26 -10.38 -27.47
C GLU A 88 15.79 -9.39 -26.39
N LYS A 89 14.75 -9.73 -25.62
CA LYS A 89 14.26 -8.90 -24.51
C LYS A 89 15.24 -8.82 -23.35
N ASP A 90 15.89 -9.93 -23.00
CA ASP A 90 16.93 -9.95 -21.97
C ASP A 90 18.14 -9.09 -22.36
N GLU A 91 18.48 -9.05 -23.65
CA GLU A 91 19.54 -8.17 -24.16
C GLU A 91 19.12 -6.69 -24.13
N GLN A 92 17.86 -6.38 -24.45
CA GLN A 92 17.29 -5.03 -24.30
C GLN A 92 17.29 -4.57 -22.84
N ILE A 93 16.90 -5.45 -21.91
CA ILE A 93 16.92 -5.17 -20.46
C ILE A 93 18.36 -4.97 -19.98
N ARG A 94 19.32 -5.80 -20.42
CA ARG A 94 20.74 -5.60 -20.10
C ARG A 94 21.27 -4.27 -20.63
N SER A 95 20.92 -3.88 -21.85
CA SER A 95 21.30 -2.58 -22.43
C SER A 95 20.68 -1.40 -21.69
N LEU A 96 19.41 -1.50 -21.28
CA LEU A 96 18.74 -0.48 -20.48
C LEU A 96 19.33 -0.39 -19.08
N ASN A 97 19.58 -1.52 -18.41
CA ASN A 97 20.24 -1.54 -17.12
C ASN A 97 21.66 -1.01 -17.20
N GLN A 98 22.39 -1.25 -18.30
CA GLN A 98 23.69 -0.64 -18.54
C GLN A 98 23.57 0.88 -18.69
N LYS A 99 22.60 1.39 -19.45
CA LYS A 99 22.35 2.84 -19.58
C LYS A 99 21.90 3.49 -18.26
N VAL A 100 21.09 2.78 -17.47
CA VAL A 100 20.69 3.21 -16.12
C VAL A 100 21.90 3.24 -15.20
N LEU A 101 22.78 2.23 -15.26
CA LEU A 101 24.01 2.19 -14.49
C LEU A 101 25.00 3.28 -14.94
N GLU A 102 25.09 3.58 -16.24
CA GLU A 102 25.84 4.72 -16.78
C GLU A 102 25.25 6.06 -16.34
N SER A 103 23.93 6.17 -16.16
CA SER A 103 23.27 7.36 -15.60
C SER A 103 23.41 7.49 -14.08
N GLN A 104 23.47 6.37 -13.35
CA GLN A 104 23.67 6.31 -11.90
C GLN A 104 25.14 6.35 -11.49
N SER A 105 26.06 6.13 -12.43
CA SER A 105 27.52 6.30 -12.27
C SER A 105 28.02 7.62 -12.85
N ALA A 106 27.15 8.63 -12.97
CA ALA A 106 27.61 10.01 -12.95
C ALA A 106 28.49 10.19 -11.71
N PRO A 107 29.75 10.63 -11.84
CA PRO A 107 30.68 10.60 -10.73
C PRO A 107 30.21 11.55 -9.62
N PRO A 108 30.69 11.38 -8.37
CA PRO A 108 30.52 12.35 -7.26
C PRO A 108 31.16 13.73 -7.53
N GLY A 109 31.47 14.03 -8.78
CA GLY A 109 31.95 15.30 -9.27
C GLY A 109 30.83 16.28 -9.63
N ALA A 110 29.56 15.89 -9.80
CA ALA A 110 28.50 16.87 -10.10
C ALA A 110 28.13 17.69 -8.84
N GLU A 111 27.92 17.03 -7.71
CA GLU A 111 27.73 17.69 -6.41
C GLU A 111 29.01 18.35 -5.89
N ALA A 112 30.19 17.73 -6.08
CA ALA A 112 31.44 18.37 -5.72
C ALA A 112 31.77 19.58 -6.60
N LYS A 113 31.46 19.54 -7.91
CA LYS A 113 31.60 20.72 -8.79
C LYS A 113 30.52 21.75 -8.53
N LEU A 114 29.29 21.37 -8.19
CA LEU A 114 28.27 22.33 -7.74
C LEU A 114 28.70 23.01 -6.45
N ALA A 115 29.20 22.28 -5.47
CA ALA A 115 29.74 22.83 -4.23
C ALA A 115 31.00 23.70 -4.48
N GLU A 116 31.85 23.30 -5.42
CA GLU A 116 33.04 24.06 -5.82
C GLU A 116 32.66 25.32 -6.63
N PHE A 117 31.62 25.25 -7.47
CA PHE A 117 31.05 26.40 -8.18
C PHE A 117 30.30 27.33 -7.22
N GLU A 118 29.53 26.82 -6.27
CA GLU A 118 28.88 27.60 -5.21
C GLU A 118 29.91 28.29 -4.31
N ALA A 119 30.98 27.59 -3.93
CA ALA A 119 32.09 28.19 -3.18
C ALA A 119 32.85 29.25 -4.02
N THR A 120 32.99 29.04 -5.32
CA THR A 120 33.61 30.01 -6.23
C THR A 120 32.72 31.23 -6.45
N ILE A 121 31.40 31.05 -6.58
CA ILE A 121 30.41 32.13 -6.66
C ILE A 121 30.43 32.94 -5.37
N ALA A 122 30.39 32.29 -4.21
CA ALA A 122 30.44 32.98 -2.91
C ALA A 122 31.74 33.79 -2.74
N ARG A 123 32.89 33.26 -3.19
CA ARG A 123 34.16 34.01 -3.17
C ARG A 123 34.16 35.20 -4.12
N LEU A 124 33.61 35.05 -5.33
CA LEU A 124 33.48 36.13 -6.30
C LEU A 124 32.51 37.21 -5.81
N GLU A 125 31.40 36.85 -5.17
CA GLU A 125 30.47 37.80 -4.55
C GLU A 125 31.14 38.61 -3.43
N GLN A 126 31.97 37.96 -2.62
CA GLN A 126 32.75 38.63 -1.57
C GLN A 126 33.82 39.57 -2.13
N GLU A 127 34.50 39.18 -3.22
CA GLU A 127 35.46 40.03 -3.95
C GLU A 127 34.76 41.23 -4.62
N VAL A 128 33.56 41.04 -5.19
CA VAL A 128 32.75 42.13 -5.77
C VAL A 128 32.29 43.10 -4.67
N GLN A 129 31.80 42.61 -3.53
CA GLN A 129 31.44 43.47 -2.40
C GLN A 129 32.65 44.25 -1.85
N ALA A 130 33.82 43.60 -1.75
CA ALA A 130 35.05 44.28 -1.35
C ALA A 130 35.48 45.35 -2.38
N GLY A 131 35.33 45.06 -3.67
CA GLY A 131 35.59 46.00 -4.76
C GLY A 131 34.64 47.20 -4.73
N GLU A 132 33.35 46.99 -4.47
CA GLU A 132 32.36 48.06 -4.33
C GLU A 132 32.62 48.93 -3.10
N ALA A 133 33.02 48.32 -1.97
CA ALA A 133 33.42 49.05 -0.77
C ALA A 133 34.66 49.93 -1.01
N ALA A 134 35.69 49.37 -1.66
CA ALA A 134 36.89 50.13 -2.05
C ALA A 134 36.56 51.25 -3.04
N ARG A 135 35.60 51.04 -3.95
CA ARG A 135 35.14 52.07 -4.89
C ARG A 135 34.40 53.20 -4.17
N LEU A 136 33.61 52.88 -3.14
CA LEU A 136 32.94 53.86 -2.28
C LEU A 136 33.94 54.68 -1.46
N GLU A 137 35.00 54.06 -0.94
CA GLU A 137 36.09 54.77 -0.25
C GLU A 137 36.88 55.68 -1.22
N LEU A 138 37.19 55.19 -2.42
CA LEU A 138 37.84 55.99 -3.47
C LEU A 138 36.95 57.14 -3.94
N GLN A 139 35.64 56.93 -4.03
CA GLN A 139 34.69 57.99 -4.35
C GLN A 139 34.58 59.03 -3.23
N GLY A 140 34.60 58.59 -1.97
CA GLY A 140 34.65 59.48 -0.80
C GLY A 140 35.94 60.31 -0.73
N THR A 141 37.09 59.73 -1.08
CA THR A 141 38.37 60.47 -1.16
C THR A 141 38.41 61.41 -2.36
N LEU A 142 37.83 61.03 -3.50
CA LEU A 142 37.68 61.90 -4.69
C LEU A 142 36.78 63.11 -4.40
N ASP A 143 35.68 62.90 -3.69
CA ASP A 143 34.77 63.98 -3.27
C ASP A 143 35.42 64.87 -2.20
N SER A 144 36.30 64.31 -1.36
CA SER A 144 37.11 65.07 -0.40
C SER A 144 38.17 65.94 -1.11
N LEU A 145 38.79 65.42 -2.18
CA LEU A 145 39.75 66.15 -3.02
C LEU A 145 39.08 67.23 -3.87
N LYS A 146 37.87 66.99 -4.37
CA LYS A 146 37.07 67.99 -5.11
C LYS A 146 36.59 69.15 -4.23
N ASN A 147 36.43 68.93 -2.92
CA ASN A 147 35.95 69.92 -1.97
C ASN A 147 37.07 70.71 -1.26
N GLN A 148 38.35 70.54 -1.64
CA GLN A 148 39.43 71.42 -1.19
C GLN A 148 39.44 72.73 -2.00
N PRO A 149 39.50 73.92 -1.36
CA PRO A 149 39.60 75.20 -2.05
C PRO A 149 40.98 75.36 -2.72
N PRO A 150 41.10 76.17 -3.80
CA PRO A 150 42.30 76.20 -4.63
C PRO A 150 43.45 76.90 -3.89
N ALA A 151 44.48 76.14 -3.54
CA ALA A 151 45.79 76.69 -3.23
C ALA A 151 46.59 76.82 -4.53
N ALA A 152 47.17 78.00 -4.74
CA ALA A 152 48.01 78.37 -5.87
C ALA A 152 49.32 77.53 -5.94
N PRO A 153 50.04 77.56 -7.07
CA PRO A 153 50.86 76.45 -7.53
C PRO A 153 52.22 76.43 -6.84
N GLU A 154 52.56 75.32 -6.20
CA GLU A 154 53.94 74.96 -5.93
C GLU A 154 54.24 73.58 -6.52
N THR A 155 55.30 73.58 -7.30
CA THR A 155 55.92 72.47 -8.00
C THR A 155 56.31 71.34 -7.05
N THR A 156 55.88 70.11 -7.34
CA THR A 156 56.71 68.90 -7.23
C THR A 156 56.10 67.80 -8.11
N GLY A 157 56.84 67.34 -9.11
CA GLY A 157 56.43 66.23 -9.98
C GLY A 157 56.35 64.93 -9.20
N ALA A 158 55.26 64.18 -9.40
CA ALA A 158 55.24 62.77 -9.09
C ALA A 158 56.29 62.06 -9.98
N PRO A 159 57.10 61.15 -9.45
CA PRO A 159 58.13 60.47 -10.23
C PRO A 159 57.48 59.70 -11.39
N PRO A 160 58.07 59.74 -12.61
CA PRO A 160 57.54 59.04 -13.79
C PRO A 160 57.28 57.54 -13.57
N GLU A 161 57.99 56.93 -12.61
CA GLU A 161 57.83 55.53 -12.23
C GLU A 161 56.50 55.21 -11.54
N GLU A 162 55.92 56.14 -10.78
CA GLU A 162 54.67 55.90 -10.05
C GLU A 162 53.46 56.01 -10.98
N ILE A 163 53.50 56.96 -11.93
CA ILE A 163 52.53 57.05 -13.02
C ILE A 163 52.62 55.82 -13.94
N ALA A 164 53.84 55.36 -14.25
CA ALA A 164 54.03 54.14 -15.05
C ALA A 164 53.53 52.88 -14.33
N ARG A 165 53.74 52.77 -13.02
CA ARG A 165 53.19 51.68 -12.20
C ARG A 165 51.67 51.69 -12.19
N LEU A 166 51.05 52.83 -11.87
CA LEU A 166 49.58 52.94 -11.86
C LEU A 166 48.98 52.66 -13.23
N THR A 167 49.62 53.09 -14.32
CA THR A 167 49.18 52.80 -15.70
C THR A 167 49.24 51.30 -16.02
N SER A 168 50.29 50.61 -15.56
CA SER A 168 50.42 49.16 -15.74
C SER A 168 49.40 48.37 -14.91
N GLU A 169 49.04 48.89 -13.73
CA GLU A 169 48.08 48.29 -12.82
C GLU A 169 46.64 48.48 -13.33
N THR A 170 46.30 49.66 -13.87
CA THR A 170 45.02 49.87 -14.57
C THR A 170 44.87 48.99 -15.79
N ALA A 171 45.92 48.82 -16.60
CA ALA A 171 45.88 47.95 -17.79
C ALA A 171 45.69 46.47 -17.40
N ARG A 172 46.28 46.05 -16.28
CA ARG A 172 46.09 44.70 -15.74
C ARG A 172 44.65 44.49 -15.24
N LEU A 173 44.10 45.46 -14.50
CA LEU A 173 42.72 45.39 -14.01
C LEU A 173 41.70 45.40 -15.15
N GLU A 174 41.94 46.18 -16.21
CA GLU A 174 41.12 46.17 -17.43
C GLU A 174 41.15 44.81 -18.14
N ALA A 175 42.30 44.14 -18.18
CA ALA A 175 42.43 42.79 -18.74
C ALA A 175 41.72 41.73 -17.88
N GLU A 176 41.76 41.85 -16.55
CA GLU A 176 41.03 40.98 -15.62
C GLU A 176 39.51 41.18 -15.75
N LEU A 177 39.04 42.42 -15.83
CA LEU A 177 37.63 42.76 -16.09
C LEU A 177 37.15 42.20 -17.44
N ALA A 178 37.96 42.31 -18.49
CA ALA A 178 37.61 41.75 -19.79
C ALA A 178 37.54 40.21 -19.76
N LYS A 179 38.37 39.55 -18.95
CA LYS A 179 38.33 38.10 -18.75
C LYS A 179 37.11 37.67 -17.95
N GLN A 180 36.77 38.38 -16.88
CA GLN A 180 35.57 38.12 -16.08
C GLN A 180 34.29 38.37 -16.90
N GLY A 181 34.25 39.40 -17.73
CA GLY A 181 33.13 39.67 -18.63
C GLY A 181 32.85 38.51 -19.60
N LYS A 182 33.89 37.88 -20.15
CA LYS A 182 33.74 36.68 -21.00
C LYS A 182 33.23 35.46 -20.23
N SER A 183 33.71 35.27 -18.99
CA SER A 183 33.21 34.18 -18.14
C SER A 183 31.74 34.37 -17.76
N LEU A 184 31.30 35.62 -17.59
CA LEU A 184 29.91 35.95 -17.30
C LEU A 184 29.02 35.63 -18.49
N THR A 185 29.44 35.99 -19.72
CA THR A 185 28.69 35.67 -20.93
C THR A 185 28.55 34.17 -21.19
N ASP A 186 29.60 33.38 -20.88
CA ASP A 186 29.55 31.92 -21.02
C ASP A 186 28.57 31.29 -20.01
N LEU A 187 28.52 31.80 -18.78
CA LEU A 187 27.56 31.37 -17.75
C LEU A 187 26.12 31.78 -18.08
N GLU A 188 25.92 32.97 -18.64
CA GLU A 188 24.60 33.42 -19.12
C GLU A 188 24.08 32.52 -20.25
N GLN A 189 24.95 32.11 -21.18
CA GLN A 189 24.60 31.18 -22.25
C GLN A 189 24.24 29.78 -21.70
N GLN A 190 24.99 29.27 -20.73
CA GLN A 190 24.66 27.99 -20.08
C GLN A 190 23.33 28.05 -19.31
N ASN A 191 23.06 29.15 -18.61
CA ASN A 191 21.78 29.36 -17.94
C ASN A 191 20.60 29.41 -18.92
N ALA A 192 20.78 30.01 -20.09
CA ALA A 192 19.76 30.02 -21.14
C ALA A 192 19.48 28.60 -21.67
N GLU A 193 20.51 27.77 -21.87
CA GLU A 193 20.36 26.38 -22.28
C GLU A 193 19.65 25.52 -21.22
N PHE A 194 19.96 25.72 -19.93
CA PHE A 194 19.27 24.99 -18.86
C PHE A 194 17.80 25.38 -18.75
N ARG A 195 17.47 26.68 -18.89
CA ARG A 195 16.08 27.14 -18.93
C ARG A 195 15.30 26.50 -20.07
N ALA A 196 15.89 26.41 -21.27
CA ALA A 196 15.25 25.76 -22.41
C ALA A 196 14.99 24.26 -22.16
N LYS A 197 15.91 23.55 -21.50
CA LYS A 197 15.71 22.13 -21.14
C LYS A 197 14.63 21.93 -20.07
N ILE A 198 14.54 22.83 -19.09
CA ILE A 198 13.48 22.79 -18.08
C ILE A 198 12.12 22.99 -18.73
N GLU A 199 12.00 23.98 -19.62
CA GLU A 199 10.74 24.26 -20.32
C GLU A 199 10.33 23.11 -21.24
N GLN A 200 11.28 22.40 -21.85
CA GLN A 200 10.99 21.19 -22.61
C GLN A 200 10.50 20.05 -21.71
N ALA A 201 11.11 19.83 -20.54
CA ALA A 201 10.67 18.82 -19.59
C ALA A 201 9.26 19.11 -19.03
N ASP A 202 8.92 20.39 -18.80
CA ASP A 202 7.59 20.80 -18.37
C ASP A 202 6.53 20.53 -19.46
N GLN A 203 6.86 20.73 -20.74
CA GLN A 203 5.97 20.39 -21.86
C GLN A 203 5.74 18.88 -21.96
N ASP A 204 6.78 18.06 -21.78
CA ASP A 204 6.67 16.61 -21.79
C ASP A 204 5.82 16.11 -20.60
N ALA A 205 6.00 16.69 -19.41
CA ALA A 205 5.19 16.37 -18.23
C ALA A 205 3.70 16.70 -18.44
N GLN A 206 3.38 17.85 -19.05
CA GLN A 206 2.01 18.19 -19.42
C GLN A 206 1.43 17.19 -20.44
N GLY A 207 2.24 16.71 -21.39
CA GLY A 207 1.86 15.64 -22.32
C GLY A 207 1.43 14.37 -21.58
N HIS A 208 2.25 13.88 -20.66
CA HIS A 208 1.95 12.69 -19.87
C HIS A 208 0.70 12.85 -18.97
N ASP A 209 0.48 14.03 -18.41
CA ASP A 209 -0.73 14.32 -17.62
C ASP A 209 -2.02 14.23 -18.45
N THR A 210 -1.98 14.71 -19.70
CA THR A 210 -3.13 14.58 -20.61
C THR A 210 -3.40 13.12 -20.99
N GLU A 211 -2.36 12.33 -21.14
CA GLU A 211 -2.47 10.91 -21.46
C GLU A 211 -3.03 10.12 -20.27
N LEU A 212 -2.55 10.40 -19.05
CA LEU A 212 -3.10 9.84 -17.80
C LEU A 212 -4.58 10.21 -17.63
N ALA A 213 -4.97 11.44 -17.93
CA ALA A 213 -6.36 11.85 -17.90
C ALA A 213 -7.22 11.07 -18.90
N SER A 214 -6.68 10.76 -20.08
CA SER A 214 -7.37 9.94 -21.09
C SER A 214 -7.54 8.48 -20.65
N LEU A 215 -6.52 7.89 -20.02
CA LEU A 215 -6.56 6.53 -19.48
C LEU A 215 -7.55 6.42 -18.33
N ARG A 216 -7.59 7.42 -17.43
CA ARG A 216 -8.58 7.48 -16.34
C ARG A 216 -10.01 7.47 -16.86
N ARG A 217 -10.31 8.24 -17.92
CA ARG A 217 -11.64 8.22 -18.56
C ARG A 217 -11.99 6.86 -19.15
N LYS A 218 -11.03 6.16 -19.76
CA LYS A 218 -11.24 4.81 -20.29
C LYS A 218 -11.53 3.79 -19.18
N ILE A 219 -10.84 3.90 -18.04
CA ILE A 219 -11.09 3.06 -16.86
C ILE A 219 -12.48 3.32 -16.30
N GLU A 220 -12.87 4.58 -16.14
CA GLU A 220 -14.20 4.97 -15.67
C GLU A 220 -15.31 4.45 -16.60
N GLN A 221 -15.10 4.51 -17.92
CA GLN A 221 -16.03 3.94 -18.88
C GLN A 221 -16.14 2.41 -18.74
N ALA A 222 -15.02 1.71 -18.52
CA ALA A 222 -15.02 0.26 -18.33
C ALA A 222 -15.72 -0.17 -17.04
N ASP A 223 -15.59 0.61 -15.95
CA ASP A 223 -16.30 0.37 -14.69
C ASP A 223 -17.81 0.60 -14.83
N ASN A 224 -18.23 1.61 -15.59
CA ASN A 224 -19.63 1.84 -15.92
C ASN A 224 -20.22 0.68 -16.76
N ASP A 225 -19.46 0.14 -17.70
CA ASP A 225 -19.88 -1.03 -18.48
C ASP A 225 -19.96 -2.31 -17.62
N LEU A 226 -19.03 -2.49 -16.67
CA LEU A 226 -19.03 -3.61 -15.72
C LEU A 226 -20.22 -3.56 -14.78
N THR A 227 -20.55 -2.38 -14.26
CA THR A 227 -21.71 -2.19 -13.38
C THR A 227 -23.02 -2.41 -14.13
N ALA A 228 -23.14 -1.93 -15.37
CA ALA A 228 -24.29 -2.21 -16.24
C ALA A 228 -24.46 -3.72 -16.50
N ARG A 229 -23.39 -4.42 -16.88
CA ARG A 229 -23.42 -5.89 -17.08
C ARG A 229 -23.75 -6.65 -15.81
N THR A 230 -23.29 -6.19 -14.65
CA THR A 230 -23.62 -6.81 -13.37
C THR A 230 -25.11 -6.66 -13.03
N ALA A 231 -25.70 -5.49 -13.32
CA ALA A 231 -27.13 -5.25 -13.16
C ALA A 231 -27.96 -6.15 -14.10
N GLU A 232 -27.54 -6.31 -15.36
CA GLU A 232 -28.17 -7.24 -16.31
C GLU A 232 -28.11 -8.68 -15.78
N LEU A 233 -26.95 -9.15 -15.29
CA LEU A 233 -26.81 -10.48 -14.71
C LEU A 233 -27.72 -10.72 -13.50
N THR A 234 -27.89 -9.72 -12.63
CA THR A 234 -28.84 -9.83 -11.51
C THR A 234 -30.28 -9.96 -11.98
N THR A 235 -30.70 -9.19 -12.99
CA THR A 235 -32.07 -9.30 -13.53
C THR A 235 -32.32 -10.64 -14.21
N ILE A 236 -31.34 -11.16 -14.96
CA ILE A 236 -31.43 -12.49 -15.58
C ILE A 236 -31.53 -13.58 -14.51
N ARG A 237 -30.80 -13.44 -13.39
CA ARG A 237 -30.85 -14.39 -12.27
C ARG A 237 -32.22 -14.40 -11.59
N GLU A 238 -32.81 -13.22 -11.34
CA GLU A 238 -34.16 -13.11 -10.76
C GLU A 238 -35.23 -13.69 -11.69
N GLN A 239 -35.11 -13.47 -13.01
CA GLN A 239 -35.99 -14.09 -14.02
C GLN A 239 -35.83 -15.61 -14.07
N SER A 240 -34.60 -16.12 -13.99
CA SER A 240 -34.33 -17.55 -13.92
C SER A 240 -34.94 -18.18 -12.66
N ASP A 241 -34.72 -17.57 -11.49
CA ASP A 241 -35.20 -18.11 -10.21
C ASP A 241 -36.74 -18.11 -10.13
N SER A 242 -37.39 -17.09 -10.70
CA SER A 242 -38.86 -17.04 -10.81
C SER A 242 -39.42 -18.08 -11.79
N GLN A 243 -38.77 -18.31 -12.93
CA GLN A 243 -39.16 -19.39 -13.85
C GLN A 243 -38.97 -20.78 -13.24
N VAL A 244 -37.87 -21.02 -12.50
CA VAL A 244 -37.62 -22.30 -11.83
C VAL A 244 -38.66 -22.56 -10.74
N LYS A 245 -39.05 -21.53 -9.97
CA LYS A 245 -40.15 -21.65 -9.00
C LYS A 245 -41.48 -22.00 -9.67
N ALA A 246 -41.85 -21.28 -10.74
CA ALA A 246 -43.08 -21.54 -11.48
C ALA A 246 -43.10 -22.96 -12.09
N ALA A 247 -41.98 -23.43 -12.61
CA ALA A 247 -41.85 -24.78 -13.16
C ALA A 247 -41.98 -25.86 -12.06
N ASN A 248 -41.40 -25.64 -10.88
CA ASN A 248 -41.53 -26.56 -9.75
C ASN A 248 -42.97 -26.62 -9.20
N GLU A 249 -43.67 -25.49 -9.11
CA GLU A 249 -45.08 -25.42 -8.69
C GLU A 249 -46.02 -26.10 -9.70
N ALA A 250 -45.75 -25.93 -11.00
CA ALA A 250 -46.49 -26.63 -12.06
C ALA A 250 -46.22 -28.14 -12.03
N GLY A 251 -44.96 -28.55 -11.83
CA GLY A 251 -44.57 -29.96 -11.73
C GLY A 251 -45.18 -30.66 -10.52
N THR A 252 -45.17 -30.02 -9.36
CA THR A 252 -45.82 -30.56 -8.13
C THR A 252 -47.33 -30.68 -8.28
N SER A 253 -47.99 -29.70 -8.90
CA SER A 253 -49.42 -29.79 -9.21
C SER A 253 -49.73 -30.95 -10.15
N ARG A 254 -48.88 -31.17 -11.17
CA ARG A 254 -49.05 -32.27 -12.12
C ARG A 254 -48.83 -33.64 -11.50
N ILE A 255 -47.89 -33.76 -10.57
CA ILE A 255 -47.67 -35.00 -9.80
C ILE A 255 -48.90 -35.32 -8.95
N ALA A 256 -49.48 -34.32 -8.28
CA ALA A 256 -50.69 -34.51 -7.48
C ALA A 256 -51.90 -34.96 -8.32
N GLU A 257 -52.08 -34.39 -9.53
CA GLU A 257 -53.11 -34.85 -10.48
C GLU A 257 -52.89 -36.32 -10.87
N LEU A 258 -51.67 -36.70 -11.22
CA LEU A 258 -51.34 -38.07 -11.62
C LEU A 258 -51.50 -39.08 -10.47
N GLU A 259 -51.17 -38.70 -9.24
CA GLU A 259 -51.41 -39.53 -8.06
C GLU A 259 -52.90 -39.79 -7.84
N GLN A 260 -53.74 -38.77 -8.05
CA GLN A 260 -55.19 -38.89 -7.98
C GLN A 260 -55.75 -39.78 -9.10
N ASP A 261 -55.26 -39.63 -10.34
CA ASP A 261 -55.64 -40.50 -11.46
C ASP A 261 -55.25 -41.97 -11.22
N VAL A 262 -54.06 -42.23 -10.67
CA VAL A 262 -53.60 -43.58 -10.32
C VAL A 262 -54.47 -44.20 -9.22
N LEU A 263 -54.85 -43.41 -8.21
CA LEU A 263 -55.81 -43.84 -7.18
C LEU A 263 -57.15 -44.22 -7.81
N THR A 264 -57.66 -43.39 -8.69
CA THR A 264 -58.94 -43.60 -9.39
C THR A 264 -58.90 -44.87 -10.24
N LEU A 265 -57.81 -45.08 -10.99
CA LEU A 265 -57.59 -46.29 -11.80
C LEU A 265 -57.48 -47.55 -10.94
N LYS A 266 -56.83 -47.48 -9.77
CA LYS A 266 -56.77 -48.63 -8.83
C LYS A 266 -58.15 -49.01 -8.31
N THR A 267 -59.00 -48.04 -7.98
CA THR A 267 -60.41 -48.30 -7.61
C THR A 267 -61.20 -48.91 -8.75
N LEU A 268 -61.04 -48.41 -9.98
CA LEU A 268 -61.74 -48.97 -11.16
C LEU A 268 -61.25 -50.38 -11.53
N LEU A 269 -59.97 -50.69 -11.33
CA LEU A 269 -59.43 -52.03 -11.49
C LEU A 269 -59.95 -52.98 -10.40
N ALA A 270 -60.03 -52.54 -9.16
CA ALA A 270 -60.63 -53.32 -8.07
C ALA A 270 -62.12 -53.60 -8.32
N GLU A 271 -62.88 -52.62 -8.82
CA GLU A 271 -64.29 -52.81 -9.21
C GLU A 271 -64.45 -53.75 -10.42
N LYS A 272 -63.48 -53.78 -11.34
CA LYS A 272 -63.52 -54.67 -12.50
C LYS A 272 -63.05 -56.09 -12.23
N ASP A 273 -62.13 -56.31 -11.29
CA ASP A 273 -61.75 -57.65 -10.84
C ASP A 273 -62.86 -58.35 -10.04
N GLU A 274 -63.82 -57.59 -9.50
CA GLU A 274 -65.00 -58.12 -8.80
C GLU A 274 -66.19 -58.46 -9.73
N GLN A 275 -66.13 -58.08 -11.02
CA GLN A 275 -67.20 -58.29 -12.00
C GLN A 275 -66.77 -59.17 -13.18
N LEU A 276 -66.62 -60.47 -12.93
CA LEU A 276 -66.66 -61.49 -13.98
C LEU A 276 -67.58 -62.65 -13.53
N PRO A 277 -68.77 -62.76 -14.14
CA PRO A 277 -68.99 -63.92 -15.00
C PRO A 277 -69.76 -63.66 -16.30
N ASN A 278 -69.31 -64.34 -17.36
CA ASN A 278 -69.99 -64.99 -18.49
C ASN A 278 -71.33 -64.49 -19.11
N THR A 279 -71.37 -64.63 -20.44
CA THR A 279 -72.50 -64.80 -21.41
C THR A 279 -73.11 -63.61 -22.17
N ALA A 280 -72.75 -63.53 -23.46
CA ALA A 280 -73.59 -63.64 -24.68
C ALA A 280 -74.82 -62.72 -24.98
N ILE A 281 -74.68 -61.98 -26.11
CA ILE A 281 -75.58 -61.85 -27.29
C ILE A 281 -76.70 -60.77 -27.36
N GLN A 282 -76.44 -59.79 -28.26
CA GLN A 282 -77.26 -59.11 -29.31
C GLN A 282 -78.53 -58.28 -28.99
N THR A 283 -78.61 -57.05 -29.54
CA THR A 283 -79.34 -56.70 -30.79
C THR A 283 -79.35 -55.19 -31.12
N GLY A 284 -78.83 -54.81 -32.32
CA GLY A 284 -79.13 -53.62 -33.17
C GLY A 284 -78.96 -52.16 -32.64
N PRO A 285 -78.69 -51.13 -33.48
CA PRO A 285 -78.68 -51.08 -34.95
C PRO A 285 -77.31 -50.75 -35.58
N ASP A 286 -77.16 -51.19 -36.83
CA ASP A 286 -76.10 -51.00 -37.84
C ASP A 286 -74.64 -50.67 -37.39
N PRO A 287 -73.78 -51.70 -37.21
CA PRO A 287 -72.43 -51.56 -36.64
C PRO A 287 -71.39 -50.97 -37.59
N LYS A 288 -71.68 -50.79 -38.90
CA LYS A 288 -70.68 -50.28 -39.86
C LYS A 288 -70.52 -48.76 -39.84
N LEU A 289 -71.62 -48.01 -39.76
CA LEU A 289 -71.59 -46.55 -39.71
C LEU A 289 -71.16 -46.01 -38.35
N LEU A 290 -71.55 -46.68 -37.25
CA LEU A 290 -71.06 -46.35 -35.91
C LEU A 290 -69.58 -46.72 -35.73
N ALA A 291 -69.12 -47.84 -36.29
CA ALA A 291 -67.70 -48.20 -36.27
C ALA A 291 -66.84 -47.26 -37.13
N GLU A 292 -67.30 -46.83 -38.31
CA GLU A 292 -66.57 -45.85 -39.12
C GLU A 292 -66.53 -44.47 -38.45
N LEU A 293 -67.61 -44.04 -37.79
CA LEU A 293 -67.67 -42.77 -37.07
C LEU A 293 -66.83 -42.80 -35.78
N ASP A 294 -66.74 -43.96 -35.10
CA ASP A 294 -65.82 -44.18 -33.98
C ASP A 294 -64.36 -44.29 -34.43
N VAL A 295 -64.09 -44.89 -35.59
CA VAL A 295 -62.74 -44.95 -36.17
C VAL A 295 -62.29 -43.55 -36.59
N LEU A 296 -63.15 -42.76 -37.23
CA LEU A 296 -62.85 -41.37 -37.59
C LEU A 296 -62.72 -40.46 -36.35
N LYS A 297 -63.54 -40.64 -35.31
CA LYS A 297 -63.37 -39.93 -34.04
C LYS A 297 -62.10 -40.34 -33.29
N LYS A 298 -61.72 -41.62 -33.32
CA LYS A 298 -60.47 -42.11 -32.74
C LYS A 298 -59.27 -41.60 -33.53
N GLN A 299 -59.34 -41.54 -34.86
CA GLN A 299 -58.31 -40.97 -35.72
C GLN A 299 -58.20 -39.44 -35.53
N ALA A 300 -59.31 -38.72 -35.37
CA ALA A 300 -59.31 -37.28 -35.08
C ALA A 300 -58.76 -36.97 -33.67
N LYS A 301 -59.09 -37.78 -32.66
CA LYS A 301 -58.47 -37.70 -31.33
C LYS A 301 -56.97 -37.98 -31.39
N ARG A 302 -56.57 -39.03 -32.13
CA ARG A 302 -55.16 -39.40 -32.29
C ARG A 302 -54.38 -38.34 -33.07
N ALA A 303 -54.99 -37.67 -34.05
CA ALA A 303 -54.42 -36.54 -34.76
C ALA A 303 -54.22 -35.32 -33.84
N GLY A 304 -55.21 -34.99 -32.99
CA GLY A 304 -55.06 -33.92 -31.99
C GLY A 304 -54.07 -34.24 -30.87
N GLU A 305 -53.92 -35.52 -30.51
CA GLU A 305 -52.87 -35.99 -29.59
C GLU A 305 -51.49 -35.94 -30.24
N LEU A 306 -51.39 -36.29 -31.53
CA LEU A 306 -50.16 -36.15 -32.33
C LEU A 306 -49.77 -34.68 -32.51
N GLU A 307 -50.71 -33.77 -32.78
CA GLU A 307 -50.42 -32.32 -32.84
C GLU A 307 -49.94 -31.79 -31.49
N LYS A 308 -50.55 -32.22 -30.38
CA LYS A 308 -50.07 -31.85 -29.03
C LYS A 308 -48.68 -32.39 -28.75
N LEU A 309 -48.39 -33.64 -29.15
CA LEU A 309 -47.07 -34.25 -29.01
C LEU A 309 -46.04 -33.55 -29.90
N VAL A 310 -46.40 -33.16 -31.12
CA VAL A 310 -45.53 -32.43 -32.04
C VAL A 310 -45.25 -31.03 -31.50
N SER A 311 -46.25 -30.30 -31.03
CA SER A 311 -46.04 -28.99 -30.38
C SER A 311 -45.25 -29.09 -29.08
N ALA A 312 -45.41 -30.17 -28.31
CA ALA A 312 -44.58 -30.43 -27.12
C ALA A 312 -43.12 -30.75 -27.51
N LEU A 313 -42.91 -31.56 -28.55
CA LEU A 313 -41.58 -31.84 -29.09
C LEU A 313 -40.92 -30.59 -29.70
N GLU A 314 -41.66 -29.73 -30.39
CA GLU A 314 -41.16 -28.45 -30.91
C GLU A 314 -40.77 -27.50 -29.79
N ALA A 315 -41.53 -27.46 -28.69
CA ALA A 315 -41.20 -26.70 -27.49
C ALA A 315 -39.95 -27.26 -26.77
N GLU A 316 -39.80 -28.59 -26.68
CA GLU A 316 -38.61 -29.23 -26.12
C GLU A 316 -37.37 -29.00 -27.01
N VAL A 317 -37.50 -29.11 -28.33
CA VAL A 317 -36.43 -28.81 -29.30
C VAL A 317 -36.03 -27.34 -29.26
N ALA A 318 -36.98 -26.42 -29.04
CA ALA A 318 -36.69 -25.00 -28.81
C ALA A 318 -35.92 -24.73 -27.50
N GLY A 319 -35.97 -25.66 -26.52
CA GLY A 319 -35.18 -25.60 -25.28
C GLY A 319 -33.75 -26.12 -25.41
N VAL A 320 -33.44 -26.90 -26.45
CA VAL A 320 -32.10 -27.49 -26.69
C VAL A 320 -30.98 -26.45 -26.82
N PRO A 321 -31.16 -25.29 -27.48
CA PRO A 321 -30.13 -24.24 -27.54
C PRO A 321 -29.81 -23.65 -26.17
N VAL A 322 -30.81 -23.48 -25.31
CA VAL A 322 -30.65 -22.96 -23.94
C VAL A 322 -29.91 -23.97 -23.06
N LEU A 323 -30.26 -25.25 -23.18
CA LEU A 323 -29.55 -26.33 -22.50
C LEU A 323 -28.09 -26.45 -22.99
N LYS A 324 -27.85 -26.27 -24.29
CA LYS A 324 -26.50 -26.24 -24.88
C LYS A 324 -25.69 -25.03 -24.39
N ALA A 325 -26.31 -23.86 -24.23
CA ALA A 325 -25.67 -22.68 -23.66
C ALA A 325 -25.33 -22.88 -22.16
N LYS A 326 -26.23 -23.50 -21.39
CA LYS A 326 -25.97 -23.87 -19.98
C LYS A 326 -24.88 -24.93 -19.86
N LEU A 327 -24.85 -25.92 -20.75
CA LEU A 327 -23.80 -26.93 -20.80
C LEU A 327 -22.43 -26.27 -21.07
N ASN A 328 -22.36 -25.37 -22.05
CA ASN A 328 -21.13 -24.63 -22.36
C ASN A 328 -20.69 -23.72 -21.19
N SER A 329 -21.63 -23.10 -20.47
CA SER A 329 -21.27 -22.29 -19.30
C SER A 329 -20.77 -23.15 -18.15
N LEU A 330 -21.42 -24.29 -17.87
CA LEU A 330 -20.97 -25.24 -16.85
C LEU A 330 -19.62 -25.87 -17.22
N GLU A 331 -19.38 -26.14 -18.50
CA GLU A 331 -18.10 -26.62 -18.99
C GLU A 331 -16.99 -25.57 -18.79
N SER A 332 -17.28 -24.28 -19.05
CA SER A 332 -16.36 -23.17 -18.77
C SER A 332 -16.08 -22.95 -17.28
N GLN A 333 -17.05 -23.22 -16.41
CA GLN A 333 -16.87 -23.16 -14.96
C GLN A 333 -16.07 -24.38 -14.45
N SER A 334 -16.28 -25.56 -15.04
CA SER A 334 -15.51 -26.75 -14.75
C SER A 334 -14.05 -26.61 -15.18
N THR A 335 -13.77 -25.96 -16.32
CA THR A 335 -12.38 -25.68 -16.75
C THR A 335 -11.72 -24.66 -15.84
N ALA A 336 -12.43 -23.60 -15.41
CA ALA A 336 -11.90 -22.63 -14.45
C ALA A 336 -11.60 -23.26 -13.07
N LEU A 337 -12.44 -24.20 -12.61
CA LEU A 337 -12.18 -24.98 -11.40
C LEU A 337 -11.00 -25.93 -11.57
N GLY A 338 -10.84 -26.53 -12.76
CA GLY A 338 -9.66 -27.33 -13.11
C GLY A 338 -8.37 -26.51 -13.11
N GLU A 339 -8.39 -25.30 -13.64
CA GLU A 339 -7.26 -24.36 -13.60
C GLU A 339 -6.93 -23.92 -12.17
N ALA A 340 -7.95 -23.68 -11.34
CA ALA A 340 -7.76 -23.36 -9.93
C ALA A 340 -7.15 -24.55 -9.16
N ALA A 341 -7.63 -25.78 -9.43
CA ALA A 341 -7.07 -26.99 -8.84
C ALA A 341 -5.62 -27.24 -9.28
N MET A 342 -5.29 -27.04 -10.56
CA MET A 342 -3.90 -27.14 -11.05
C MET A 342 -2.98 -26.09 -10.42
N LYS A 343 -3.46 -24.86 -10.23
CA LYS A 343 -2.71 -23.81 -9.50
C LYS A 343 -2.49 -24.21 -8.04
N LEU A 344 -3.49 -24.81 -7.40
CA LEU A 344 -3.38 -25.29 -6.02
C LEU A 344 -2.36 -26.43 -5.92
N THR A 345 -2.41 -27.41 -6.82
CA THR A 345 -1.43 -28.51 -6.90
C THR A 345 -0.03 -28.01 -7.24
N ALA A 346 0.11 -26.99 -8.10
CA ALA A 346 1.39 -26.38 -8.39
C ALA A 346 1.99 -25.69 -7.15
N LEU A 347 1.18 -24.93 -6.41
CA LEU A 347 1.58 -24.28 -5.16
C LEU A 347 1.88 -25.30 -4.05
N GLU A 348 1.15 -26.41 -3.98
CA GLU A 348 1.43 -27.53 -3.06
C GLU A 348 2.76 -28.20 -3.42
N SER A 349 3.04 -28.44 -4.70
CA SER A 349 4.32 -28.98 -5.15
C SER A 349 5.48 -28.02 -4.86
N GLU A 350 5.26 -26.71 -5.00
CA GLU A 350 6.27 -25.70 -4.69
C GLU A 350 6.54 -25.62 -3.18
N ARG A 351 5.49 -25.73 -2.36
CA ARG A 351 5.60 -25.85 -0.90
C ARG A 351 6.37 -27.11 -0.49
N GLU A 352 6.09 -28.25 -1.11
CA GLU A 352 6.81 -29.50 -0.86
C GLU A 352 8.28 -29.41 -1.30
N GLN A 353 8.57 -28.78 -2.44
CA GLN A 353 9.94 -28.52 -2.88
C GLN A 353 10.69 -27.59 -1.92
N LEU A 354 10.03 -26.56 -1.38
CA LEU A 354 10.62 -25.66 -0.40
C LEU A 354 10.88 -26.37 0.94
N LEU A 355 9.96 -27.23 1.39
CA LEU A 355 10.16 -28.08 2.57
C LEU A 355 11.29 -29.09 2.36
N ALA A 356 11.39 -29.70 1.18
CA ALA A 356 12.49 -30.58 0.83
C ALA A 356 13.84 -29.83 0.79
N LYS A 357 13.87 -28.59 0.29
CA LYS A 357 15.06 -27.72 0.31
C LYS A 357 15.44 -27.27 1.72
N LEU A 358 14.47 -27.03 2.60
CA LEU A 358 14.71 -26.72 4.00
C LEU A 358 15.26 -27.93 4.75
N LYS A 359 14.68 -29.11 4.51
CA LYS A 359 15.16 -30.38 5.08
C LYS A 359 16.56 -30.74 4.57
N ASP A 360 16.84 -30.60 3.28
CA ASP A 360 18.18 -30.77 2.70
C ASP A 360 19.18 -29.75 3.28
N ARG A 361 18.73 -28.53 3.67
CA ARG A 361 19.58 -27.56 4.38
C ARG A 361 19.82 -27.93 5.84
N GLU A 362 18.82 -28.44 6.56
CA GLU A 362 18.95 -28.95 7.93
C GLU A 362 19.83 -30.20 7.98
N ASP A 363 19.64 -31.14 7.05
CA ASP A 363 20.45 -32.35 6.90
C ASP A 363 21.91 -31.99 6.52
N ARG A 364 22.12 -30.94 5.71
CA ARG A 364 23.46 -30.39 5.43
C ARG A 364 24.09 -29.67 6.62
N SER A 365 23.30 -29.00 7.47
CA SER A 365 23.84 -28.39 8.69
C SER A 365 24.22 -29.44 9.73
N GLY A 366 23.41 -30.50 9.86
CA GLY A 366 23.72 -31.68 10.68
C GLY A 366 24.93 -32.46 10.15
N SER A 367 25.08 -32.55 8.83
CA SER A 367 26.28 -33.12 8.18
C SER A 367 27.54 -32.30 8.45
N ALA A 368 27.44 -30.97 8.49
CA ALA A 368 28.57 -30.10 8.83
C ALA A 368 29.00 -30.22 10.29
N THR A 369 28.05 -30.43 11.22
CA THR A 369 28.35 -30.72 12.64
C THR A 369 28.98 -32.11 12.78
N ALA A 370 28.45 -33.12 12.10
CA ALA A 370 29.02 -34.47 12.09
C ALA A 370 30.43 -34.51 11.45
N GLN A 371 30.68 -33.70 10.42
CA GLN A 371 32.03 -33.53 9.83
C GLN A 371 32.99 -32.83 10.78
N PHE A 372 32.53 -31.86 11.57
CA PHE A 372 33.32 -31.20 12.60
C PHE A 372 33.71 -32.16 13.72
N ASP A 373 32.76 -32.96 14.21
CA ASP A 373 33.01 -33.98 15.24
C ASP A 373 33.95 -35.07 14.72
N ALA A 374 33.76 -35.51 13.47
CA ALA A 374 34.66 -36.47 12.81
C ALA A 374 36.08 -35.91 12.63
N ALA A 375 36.22 -34.63 12.24
CA ALA A 375 37.53 -33.98 12.12
C ALA A 375 38.19 -33.79 13.50
N SER A 376 37.44 -33.46 14.53
CA SER A 376 37.94 -33.35 15.91
C SER A 376 38.41 -34.70 16.46
N LEU A 377 37.69 -35.78 16.17
CA LEU A 377 38.09 -37.14 16.49
C LEU A 377 39.37 -37.56 15.75
N GLN A 378 39.48 -37.20 14.46
CA GLN A 378 40.68 -37.46 13.67
C GLN A 378 41.90 -36.69 14.20
N VAL A 379 41.74 -35.43 14.59
CA VAL A 379 42.81 -34.65 15.24
C VAL A 379 43.23 -35.32 16.55
N SER A 380 42.29 -35.74 17.40
CA SER A 380 42.60 -36.44 18.65
C SER A 380 43.35 -37.77 18.41
N GLU A 381 42.99 -38.52 17.37
CA GLU A 381 43.68 -39.76 17.03
C GLU A 381 45.09 -39.52 16.47
N LEU A 382 45.26 -38.49 15.64
CA LEU A 382 46.58 -38.08 15.16
C LEU A 382 47.49 -37.62 16.30
N THR A 383 46.96 -36.86 17.27
CA THR A 383 47.72 -36.46 18.47
C THR A 383 48.18 -37.67 19.29
N LYS A 384 47.31 -38.67 19.49
CA LYS A 384 47.71 -39.91 20.20
C LYS A 384 48.78 -40.71 19.47
N ARG A 385 48.69 -40.80 18.13
CA ARG A 385 49.73 -41.46 17.31
C ARG A 385 51.06 -40.72 17.37
N LEU A 386 51.01 -39.39 17.40
CA LEU A 386 52.19 -38.55 17.54
C LEU A 386 52.86 -38.77 18.90
N GLU A 387 52.10 -38.80 19.98
CA GLU A 387 52.59 -39.10 21.33
C GLU A 387 53.22 -40.52 21.42
N GLN A 388 52.62 -41.52 20.77
CA GLN A 388 53.22 -42.86 20.67
C GLN A 388 54.56 -42.84 19.92
N LYS A 389 54.66 -42.10 18.80
CA LYS A 389 55.89 -41.99 18.01
C LYS A 389 56.98 -41.19 18.72
N GLU A 390 56.61 -40.16 19.48
CA GLU A 390 57.52 -39.42 20.34
C GLU A 390 58.08 -40.29 21.47
N ASN A 391 57.25 -41.15 22.07
CA ASN A 391 57.70 -42.12 23.07
C ASN A 391 58.64 -43.17 22.48
N GLU A 392 58.32 -43.73 21.30
CA GLU A 392 59.23 -44.65 20.57
C GLU A 392 60.56 -43.97 20.22
N LEU A 393 60.53 -42.71 19.77
CA LEU A 393 61.73 -41.90 19.55
C LEU A 393 62.53 -41.69 20.84
N GLY A 394 61.85 -41.47 21.96
CA GLY A 394 62.47 -41.35 23.28
C GLY A 394 63.17 -42.65 23.71
N GLU A 395 62.52 -43.79 23.52
CA GLU A 395 63.07 -45.12 23.83
C GLU A 395 64.26 -45.48 22.94
N LEU A 396 64.19 -45.17 21.64
CA LEU A 396 65.29 -45.38 20.69
C LEU A 396 66.47 -44.46 20.98
N ARG A 397 66.24 -43.19 21.32
CA ARG A 397 67.29 -42.25 21.77
C ARG A 397 67.95 -42.73 23.06
N ALA A 398 67.17 -43.17 24.04
CA ALA A 398 67.69 -43.73 25.29
C ALA A 398 68.48 -45.03 25.06
N SER A 399 68.07 -45.86 24.09
CA SER A 399 68.81 -47.05 23.69
C SER A 399 70.14 -46.71 23.01
N LEU A 400 70.15 -45.71 22.11
CA LEU A 400 71.34 -45.15 21.47
C LEU A 400 72.35 -44.61 22.50
N GLU A 401 71.88 -43.85 23.50
CA GLU A 401 72.72 -43.35 24.59
C GLU A 401 73.26 -44.46 25.50
N ALA A 402 72.53 -45.58 25.66
CA ALA A 402 72.96 -46.71 26.48
C ALA A 402 73.97 -47.64 25.79
N THR A 403 74.02 -47.67 24.45
CA THR A 403 74.94 -48.52 23.66
C THR A 403 76.05 -47.70 23.00
N GLY A 404 76.86 -47.00 23.80
CA GLY A 404 77.98 -46.17 23.32
C GLY A 404 79.21 -46.93 22.80
N GLU A 405 79.08 -48.05 22.07
CA GLU A 405 80.21 -48.70 21.35
C GLU A 405 79.73 -49.87 20.45
N LYS A 406 79.30 -49.58 19.19
CA LYS A 406 79.30 -50.51 18.02
C LYS A 406 78.84 -49.79 16.73
N SER A 407 79.80 -49.41 15.88
CA SER A 407 79.65 -48.43 14.78
C SER A 407 78.85 -48.85 13.53
N ARG A 408 78.00 -49.88 13.59
CA ARG A 408 77.23 -50.35 12.41
C ARG A 408 75.71 -50.36 12.63
N ASP A 409 75.26 -50.55 13.87
CA ASP A 409 73.84 -50.40 14.25
C ASP A 409 73.47 -48.92 14.53
N GLU A 410 74.44 -48.07 14.89
CA GLU A 410 74.24 -46.62 15.08
C GLU A 410 73.73 -45.90 13.81
N GLN A 411 74.25 -46.24 12.62
CA GLN A 411 73.83 -45.56 11.38
C GLN A 411 72.39 -45.91 10.96
N THR A 412 71.94 -47.14 11.22
CA THR A 412 70.57 -47.56 10.91
C THR A 412 69.58 -46.97 11.90
N VAL A 413 69.92 -46.94 13.19
CA VAL A 413 69.06 -46.31 14.21
C VAL A 413 69.04 -44.79 14.02
N HIS A 414 70.14 -44.15 13.64
CA HIS A 414 70.14 -42.73 13.29
C HIS A 414 69.25 -42.41 12.08
N ALA A 415 69.27 -43.26 11.04
CA ALA A 415 68.40 -43.08 9.88
C ALA A 415 66.90 -43.27 10.24
N GLU A 416 66.57 -44.23 11.12
CA GLU A 416 65.21 -44.42 11.62
C GLU A 416 64.76 -43.24 12.50
N VAL A 417 65.64 -42.71 13.35
CA VAL A 417 65.37 -41.52 14.17
C VAL A 417 65.16 -40.29 13.29
N GLU A 418 65.94 -40.11 12.23
CA GLU A 418 65.77 -39.00 11.28
C GLU A 418 64.45 -39.14 10.48
N GLN A 419 64.12 -40.36 10.04
CA GLN A 419 62.86 -40.64 9.34
C GLN A 419 61.65 -40.41 10.24
N LEU A 420 61.69 -40.85 11.51
CA LEU A 420 60.63 -40.61 12.48
C LEU A 420 60.52 -39.13 12.85
N THR A 421 61.66 -38.41 12.94
CA THR A 421 61.67 -36.96 13.20
C THR A 421 61.00 -36.19 12.06
N ASN A 422 61.27 -36.57 10.80
CA ASN A 422 60.61 -35.99 9.64
C ASN A 422 59.11 -36.32 9.61
N GLN A 423 58.71 -37.54 9.98
CA GLN A 423 57.30 -37.92 10.08
C GLN A 423 56.55 -37.16 11.18
N VAL A 424 57.16 -36.96 12.35
CA VAL A 424 56.59 -36.14 13.43
C VAL A 424 56.47 -34.68 12.98
N ALA A 425 57.48 -34.13 12.30
CA ALA A 425 57.43 -32.78 11.75
C ALA A 425 56.28 -32.60 10.74
N ASP A 426 56.10 -33.55 9.82
CA ASP A 426 55.00 -33.53 8.84
C ASP A 426 53.62 -33.62 9.50
N GLN A 427 53.49 -34.45 10.55
CA GLN A 427 52.25 -34.57 11.32
C GLN A 427 51.92 -33.30 12.12
N LEU A 428 52.91 -32.66 12.74
CA LEU A 428 52.72 -31.36 13.41
C LEU A 428 52.27 -30.28 12.43
N LEU A 429 52.84 -30.27 11.22
CA LEU A 429 52.47 -29.33 10.15
C LEU A 429 51.05 -29.57 9.63
N ALA A 430 50.62 -30.84 9.56
CA ALA A 430 49.24 -31.19 9.25
C ALA A 430 48.27 -30.72 10.33
N ILE A 431 48.60 -30.94 11.62
CA ILE A 431 47.78 -30.49 12.76
C ILE A 431 47.63 -28.96 12.73
N GLN A 432 48.72 -28.20 12.56
CA GLN A 432 48.64 -26.74 12.47
C GLN A 432 47.75 -26.25 11.32
N LYS A 433 47.79 -26.93 10.16
CA LYS A 433 46.89 -26.62 9.03
C LYS A 433 45.43 -26.91 9.37
N PHE A 434 45.13 -28.01 10.04
CA PHE A 434 43.77 -28.36 10.46
C PHE A 434 43.24 -27.40 11.53
N GLU A 435 44.05 -27.03 12.51
CA GLU A 435 43.71 -26.01 13.51
C GLU A 435 43.40 -24.65 12.86
N GLY A 436 44.18 -24.28 11.83
CA GLY A 436 43.91 -23.08 11.04
C GLY A 436 42.57 -23.11 10.30
N LEU A 437 42.18 -24.27 9.76
CA LEU A 437 40.87 -24.46 9.12
C LEU A 437 39.72 -24.46 10.14
N LEU A 438 39.91 -25.09 11.29
CA LEU A 438 38.96 -25.10 12.40
C LEU A 438 38.69 -23.69 12.91
N ARG A 439 39.72 -22.88 13.09
CA ARG A 439 39.59 -21.49 13.54
C ARG A 439 38.80 -20.62 12.54
N LYS A 440 39.07 -20.79 11.23
CA LYS A 440 38.28 -20.10 10.18
C LYS A 440 36.82 -20.52 10.17
N SER A 441 36.55 -21.81 10.40
CA SER A 441 35.17 -22.33 10.50
C SER A 441 34.45 -21.77 11.73
N GLN A 442 35.14 -21.71 12.88
CA GLN A 442 34.61 -21.11 14.11
C GLN A 442 34.30 -19.61 13.95
N GLU A 443 35.18 -18.84 13.32
CA GLU A 443 34.92 -17.42 13.02
C GLU A 443 33.71 -17.23 12.08
N GLN A 444 33.55 -18.11 11.08
CA GLN A 444 32.38 -18.09 10.20
C GLN A 444 31.07 -18.45 10.91
N LEU A 445 31.11 -19.40 11.86
CA LEU A 445 29.95 -19.76 12.67
C LEU A 445 29.59 -18.62 13.64
N ALA A 446 30.56 -18.05 14.34
CA ALA A 446 30.34 -16.91 15.22
C ALA A 446 29.72 -15.70 14.49
N GLY A 447 30.21 -15.39 13.29
CA GLY A 447 29.64 -14.31 12.46
C GLY A 447 28.23 -14.62 11.92
N LYS A 448 27.86 -15.89 11.79
CA LYS A 448 26.49 -16.29 11.45
C LYS A 448 25.57 -16.24 12.66
N ASP A 449 26.03 -16.65 13.84
CA ASP A 449 25.29 -16.57 15.09
C ASP A 449 24.99 -15.13 15.49
N GLU A 450 25.93 -14.21 15.27
CA GLU A 450 25.70 -12.77 15.47
C GLU A 450 24.60 -12.26 14.53
N LYS A 451 24.62 -12.64 13.24
CA LYS A 451 23.55 -12.30 12.29
C LYS A 451 22.21 -12.91 12.69
N ILE A 452 22.19 -14.16 13.16
CA ILE A 452 20.98 -14.82 13.65
C ILE A 452 20.47 -14.09 14.90
N SER A 453 21.34 -13.65 15.80
CA SER A 453 20.95 -12.86 16.99
C SER A 453 20.35 -11.51 16.59
N ILE A 454 20.97 -10.80 15.63
CA ILE A 454 20.43 -9.56 15.08
C ILE A 454 19.08 -9.78 14.41
N LEU A 455 18.94 -10.84 13.62
CA LEU A 455 17.68 -11.18 12.95
C LEU A 455 16.61 -11.63 13.96
N THR A 456 16.98 -12.41 14.96
CA THR A 456 16.08 -12.84 16.05
C THR A 456 15.59 -11.63 16.84
N ASN A 457 16.47 -10.68 17.16
CA ASN A 457 16.07 -9.42 17.80
C ASN A 457 15.15 -8.58 16.89
N LYS A 458 15.40 -8.56 15.57
CA LYS A 458 14.48 -7.92 14.60
C LYS A 458 13.13 -8.63 14.51
N VAL A 459 13.09 -9.95 14.61
CA VAL A 459 11.84 -10.72 14.61
C VAL A 459 11.10 -10.55 15.94
N ALA A 460 11.81 -10.47 17.06
CA ALA A 460 11.25 -10.21 18.38
C ALA A 460 10.66 -8.79 18.49
N THR A 461 11.27 -7.79 17.84
CA THR A 461 10.68 -6.45 17.73
C THR A 461 9.50 -6.37 16.76
N LEU A 462 9.37 -7.33 15.84
CA LEU A 462 8.28 -7.45 14.86
C LEU A 462 7.17 -8.43 15.32
N GLY A 463 6.92 -8.49 16.63
CA GLY A 463 6.01 -9.42 17.29
C GLY A 463 4.76 -9.86 16.50
N ASP A 464 4.52 -11.16 16.57
CA ASP A 464 3.41 -11.92 15.98
C ASP A 464 2.05 -11.49 16.56
N ALA A 465 1.45 -10.46 15.97
CA ALA A 465 0.03 -10.14 16.08
C ALA A 465 -0.43 -9.49 14.78
N GLY A 466 -1.19 -10.24 13.98
CA GLY A 466 -1.99 -9.79 12.82
C GLY A 466 -1.53 -8.51 12.12
N ARG A 467 -0.65 -8.65 11.11
CA ARG A 467 -0.09 -7.57 10.26
C ARG A 467 -0.73 -6.19 10.44
N PRO A 468 -0.21 -5.36 11.35
CA PRO A 468 -0.34 -3.92 11.23
C PRO A 468 0.48 -3.54 9.99
N ILE A 469 -0.11 -2.77 9.08
CA ILE A 469 0.64 -2.16 7.98
C ILE A 469 1.82 -1.40 8.63
N PRO A 470 3.07 -1.56 8.18
CA PRO A 470 4.16 -0.72 8.64
C PRO A 470 3.86 0.70 8.19
N ILE A 471 3.24 1.47 9.09
CA ILE A 471 2.92 2.88 8.88
C ILE A 471 4.22 3.63 9.13
N SER A 472 4.98 3.94 8.08
CA SER A 472 5.92 5.06 8.17
C SER A 472 5.11 6.36 8.13
N SER A 473 5.63 7.42 8.77
CA SER A 473 5.05 8.78 8.70
C SER A 473 4.85 9.27 7.26
N ASP A 474 5.57 8.67 6.31
CA ASP A 474 5.65 9.10 4.91
C ASP A 474 4.79 8.21 3.99
N SER A 475 3.95 7.33 4.54
CA SER A 475 3.04 6.52 3.73
C SER A 475 1.89 7.41 3.22
N GLU A 476 2.10 8.06 2.07
CA GLU A 476 1.12 8.86 1.34
C GLU A 476 -0.23 8.13 1.16
N ILE A 477 -0.19 6.80 1.10
CA ILE A 477 -1.37 5.93 1.02
C ILE A 477 -2.25 6.05 2.28
N ILE A 478 -1.64 6.13 3.46
CA ILE A 478 -2.38 6.22 4.72
C ILE A 478 -2.92 7.64 4.89
N SER A 479 -2.14 8.67 4.54
CA SER A 479 -2.63 10.05 4.55
C SER A 479 -3.81 10.23 3.59
N SER A 480 -3.70 9.75 2.35
CA SER A 480 -4.80 9.83 1.36
C SER A 480 -6.02 9.02 1.77
N PHE A 481 -5.83 7.87 2.43
CA PHE A 481 -6.94 7.12 3.01
C PHE A 481 -7.63 7.88 4.16
N ILE A 482 -6.86 8.53 5.02
CA ILE A 482 -7.38 9.39 6.09
C ILE A 482 -8.16 10.58 5.48
N ASP A 483 -7.64 11.19 4.41
CA ASP A 483 -8.32 12.28 3.70
C ASP A 483 -9.67 11.83 3.11
N PHE A 484 -9.69 10.63 2.52
CA PHE A 484 -10.93 10.00 2.06
C PHE A 484 -11.91 9.75 3.21
N PHE A 485 -11.42 9.23 4.34
CA PHE A 485 -12.23 8.99 5.53
C PHE A 485 -12.84 10.28 6.08
N ASP A 486 -12.05 11.35 6.21
CA ASP A 486 -12.52 12.67 6.63
C ASP A 486 -13.53 13.28 5.66
N GLY A 487 -13.30 13.11 4.36
CA GLY A 487 -14.24 13.52 3.31
C GLY A 487 -15.57 12.79 3.43
N LEU A 488 -15.54 11.48 3.68
CA LEU A 488 -16.72 10.66 3.88
C LEU A 488 -17.48 11.05 5.16
N ASP A 489 -16.77 11.27 6.27
CA ASP A 489 -17.34 11.71 7.55
C ASP A 489 -18.03 13.08 7.40
N THR A 490 -17.37 14.02 6.71
CA THR A 490 -17.94 15.34 6.39
C THR A 490 -19.18 15.22 5.51
N TYR A 491 -19.17 14.33 4.52
CA TYR A 491 -20.31 14.10 3.64
C TYR A 491 -21.48 13.47 4.39
N LEU A 492 -21.22 12.46 5.22
CA LEU A 492 -22.23 11.77 6.03
C LEU A 492 -22.87 12.69 7.07
N SER A 493 -22.13 13.65 7.61
CA SER A 493 -22.68 14.65 8.54
C SER A 493 -23.75 15.54 7.90
N LYS A 494 -23.67 15.76 6.59
CA LYS A 494 -24.62 16.56 5.82
C LYS A 494 -25.74 15.71 5.21
N ASN A 495 -25.40 14.51 4.75
CA ASN A 495 -26.31 13.58 4.07
C ASN A 495 -26.17 12.16 4.66
N PRO A 496 -27.06 11.78 5.59
CA PRO A 496 -26.99 10.45 6.20
C PRO A 496 -27.53 9.39 5.24
N ILE A 497 -26.65 8.84 4.40
CA ILE A 497 -26.94 7.70 3.52
C ILE A 497 -26.57 6.40 4.24
N PRO A 498 -27.52 5.48 4.51
CA PRO A 498 -27.30 4.28 5.32
C PRO A 498 -26.18 3.36 4.81
N GLU A 499 -26.03 3.23 3.50
CA GLU A 499 -25.01 2.38 2.85
C GLU A 499 -23.60 2.93 3.08
N LEU A 500 -23.43 4.26 2.96
CA LEU A 500 -22.16 4.94 3.21
C LEU A 500 -21.83 4.97 4.71
N GLN A 501 -22.84 5.02 5.59
CA GLN A 501 -22.64 4.88 7.04
C GLN A 501 -22.13 3.48 7.41
N SER A 502 -22.67 2.44 6.76
CA SER A 502 -22.19 1.07 6.92
C SER A 502 -20.74 0.92 6.43
N LEU A 503 -20.38 1.53 5.30
CA LEU A 503 -19.00 1.59 4.82
C LEU A 503 -18.08 2.33 5.81
N HIS A 504 -18.47 3.53 6.25
CA HIS A 504 -17.72 4.33 7.21
C HIS A 504 -17.46 3.56 8.52
N LYS A 505 -18.50 2.91 9.06
CA LYS A 505 -18.36 2.06 10.25
C LYS A 505 -17.41 0.89 10.02
N LYS A 506 -17.50 0.20 8.88
CA LYS A 506 -16.58 -0.90 8.53
C LYS A 506 -15.13 -0.42 8.39
N LEU A 507 -14.90 0.77 7.83
CA LEU A 507 -13.56 1.36 7.71
C LEU A 507 -13.01 1.73 9.10
N LEU A 508 -13.84 2.32 9.95
CA LEU A 508 -13.48 2.65 11.33
C LEU A 508 -13.12 1.40 12.15
N ASP A 509 -13.96 0.35 12.07
CA ASP A 509 -13.77 -0.92 12.80
C ASP A 509 -12.58 -1.74 12.29
N ARG A 510 -12.20 -1.62 11.00
CA ARG A 510 -11.10 -2.41 10.41
C ARG A 510 -9.76 -1.69 10.37
N LEU A 511 -9.75 -0.38 10.23
CA LEU A 511 -8.52 0.37 9.93
C LEU A 511 -8.13 1.34 11.03
N ILE A 512 -9.07 2.09 11.59
CA ILE A 512 -8.76 3.13 12.59
C ILE A 512 -8.62 2.51 13.99
N ILE A 513 -9.65 1.78 14.45
CA ILE A 513 -9.65 1.16 15.78
C ILE A 513 -8.52 0.12 15.94
N PRO A 514 -8.33 -0.86 15.04
CA PRO A 514 -7.32 -1.90 15.25
C PRO A 514 -5.88 -1.40 15.14
N ASN A 515 -5.64 -0.29 14.43
CA ASN A 515 -4.31 0.31 14.32
C ASN A 515 -4.07 1.40 15.36
N GLU A 516 -4.97 1.61 16.32
CA GLU A 516 -4.86 2.63 17.38
C GLU A 516 -4.59 4.04 16.82
N ILE A 517 -5.22 4.36 15.70
CA ILE A 517 -5.13 5.70 15.08
C ILE A 517 -6.14 6.62 15.77
N HIS A 518 -5.65 7.69 16.36
CA HIS A 518 -6.46 8.63 17.12
C HIS A 518 -6.39 10.03 16.49
N TYR A 519 -7.54 10.67 16.36
CA TYR A 519 -7.64 12.10 16.08
C TYR A 519 -7.12 12.90 17.28
N VAL A 520 -6.34 13.95 17.01
CA VAL A 520 -5.83 14.86 18.03
C VAL A 520 -6.59 16.18 17.95
N PRO A 521 -7.45 16.52 18.93
CA PRO A 521 -8.12 17.82 18.95
C PRO A 521 -7.12 18.92 19.31
N VAL A 522 -6.87 19.84 18.37
CA VAL A 522 -5.80 20.85 18.45
C VAL A 522 -6.25 22.25 18.85
N ILE A 523 -7.55 22.54 18.82
CA ILE A 523 -8.08 23.88 19.11
C ILE A 523 -7.73 24.26 20.56
N SER A 524 -7.38 25.52 20.81
CA SER A 524 -6.89 26.03 22.11
C SER A 524 -5.54 25.49 22.60
N GLU A 525 -4.91 24.56 21.87
CA GLU A 525 -3.56 24.09 22.20
C GLU A 525 -2.50 25.07 21.70
N GLU A 526 -1.31 24.95 22.28
CA GLU A 526 -0.14 25.66 21.79
C GLU A 526 0.35 25.01 20.49
N PHE A 527 0.68 25.85 19.52
CA PHE A 527 1.20 25.42 18.24
C PHE A 527 2.58 24.76 18.39
N ASP A 528 2.75 23.63 17.71
CA ASP A 528 3.92 22.75 17.77
C ASP A 528 4.22 22.28 16.35
N GLU A 529 5.34 22.71 15.78
CA GLU A 529 5.75 22.42 14.40
C GLU A 529 5.93 20.91 14.13
N THR A 530 6.12 20.11 15.18
CA THR A 530 6.25 18.66 15.04
C THR A 530 4.91 17.97 14.75
N LYS A 531 3.79 18.55 15.23
CA LYS A 531 2.44 17.98 15.11
C LYS A 531 1.54 18.77 14.18
N HIS A 532 1.85 20.03 13.95
CA HIS A 532 0.98 20.99 13.30
C HIS A 532 1.68 21.66 12.12
N ILE A 533 0.89 22.03 11.12
CA ILE A 533 1.31 22.85 9.98
C ILE A 533 0.48 24.12 10.04
N ALA A 534 1.13 25.25 10.32
CA ALA A 534 0.49 26.55 10.27
C ALA A 534 0.28 26.96 8.81
N THR A 535 -0.98 27.09 8.42
CA THR A 535 -1.36 27.60 7.08
C THR A 535 -1.33 29.12 7.06
N ASP A 536 -1.88 29.74 8.10
CA ASP A 536 -1.91 31.19 8.27
C ASP A 536 -1.66 31.59 9.73
N TYR A 537 -1.13 32.81 9.89
CA TYR A 537 -0.87 33.44 11.18
C TYR A 537 -1.74 34.68 11.33
N PHE A 538 -2.32 34.87 12.51
CA PHE A 538 -3.22 35.99 12.80
C PHE A 538 -2.85 36.71 14.07
N ARG A 539 -3.29 37.97 14.19
CA ARG A 539 -3.21 38.75 15.43
C ARG A 539 -4.52 38.68 16.18
N SER A 540 -4.46 38.54 17.51
CA SER A 540 -5.66 38.62 18.35
C SER A 540 -5.32 39.01 19.78
N ALA A 541 -6.10 39.94 20.34
CA ALA A 541 -6.05 40.27 21.76
C ALA A 541 -6.91 39.34 22.64
N LYS A 542 -7.80 38.56 22.03
CA LYS A 542 -8.78 37.72 22.75
C LYS A 542 -8.33 36.28 22.96
N PHE A 543 -7.33 35.82 22.18
CA PHE A 543 -6.81 34.47 22.28
C PHE A 543 -5.33 34.50 22.71
N PRO A 544 -4.86 33.48 23.44
CA PRO A 544 -3.47 33.39 23.88
C PRO A 544 -2.46 33.35 22.72
N GLU A 545 -1.20 33.61 23.05
CA GLU A 545 -0.08 33.53 22.10
C GLU A 545 0.17 32.09 21.63
N LYS A 546 0.57 31.92 20.36
CA LYS A 546 0.79 30.62 19.70
C LYS A 546 -0.41 29.67 19.79
N CYS A 547 -1.59 30.20 20.05
CA CYS A 547 -2.78 29.40 20.23
C CYS A 547 -3.40 29.04 18.87
N ILE A 548 -3.80 27.77 18.73
CA ILE A 548 -4.50 27.30 17.54
C ILE A 548 -5.96 27.72 17.60
N VAL A 549 -6.36 28.58 16.66
CA VAL A 549 -7.73 29.15 16.62
C VAL A 549 -8.68 28.43 15.69
N PHE A 550 -8.15 27.78 14.66
CA PHE A 550 -8.95 27.07 13.68
C PHE A 550 -8.18 25.87 13.14
N GLU A 551 -8.89 24.76 12.97
CA GLU A 551 -8.38 23.55 12.33
C GLU A 551 -9.04 23.42 10.96
N LEU A 552 -8.22 23.44 9.90
CA LEU A 552 -8.66 23.26 8.52
C LEU A 552 -8.71 21.78 8.18
N GLU A 553 -7.68 21.03 8.57
CA GLU A 553 -7.59 19.60 8.36
C GLU A 553 -7.22 18.91 9.66
N LYS A 554 -7.93 17.81 9.95
CA LYS A 554 -7.71 16.98 11.13
C LYS A 554 -6.35 16.30 11.09
N GLY A 555 -5.68 16.27 12.25
CA GLY A 555 -4.43 15.55 12.46
C GLY A 555 -4.65 14.22 13.18
N TYR A 556 -3.81 13.24 12.84
CA TYR A 556 -3.93 11.86 13.31
C TYR A 556 -2.59 11.33 13.82
N ARG A 557 -2.64 10.59 14.93
CA ARG A 557 -1.49 9.95 15.55
C ARG A 557 -1.74 8.47 15.82
N LYS A 558 -0.67 7.68 15.81
CA LYS A 558 -0.64 6.29 16.28
C LYS A 558 0.39 6.19 17.40
N GLY A 559 -0.08 6.08 18.63
CA GLY A 559 0.77 6.20 19.82
C GLY A 559 1.56 7.53 19.82
N PRO A 560 2.91 7.49 19.87
CA PRO A 560 3.75 8.68 19.82
C PRO A 560 4.01 9.21 18.40
N MET A 561 3.67 8.44 17.35
CA MET A 561 4.00 8.80 15.97
C MET A 561 2.87 9.62 15.34
N VAL A 562 3.21 10.75 14.74
CA VAL A 562 2.26 11.57 13.96
C VAL A 562 2.17 10.97 12.55
N ILE A 563 0.96 10.58 12.16
CA ILE A 563 0.68 10.05 10.81
C ILE A 563 0.37 11.22 9.88
N LYS A 564 -0.49 12.13 10.33
CA LYS A 564 -0.88 13.32 9.59
C LYS A 564 -0.86 14.51 10.53
N LYS A 565 -0.12 15.55 10.16
CA LYS A 565 -0.09 16.82 10.91
C LYS A 565 -1.39 17.59 10.69
N SER A 566 -1.94 18.20 11.73
CA SER A 566 -3.12 19.08 11.59
C SER A 566 -2.73 20.35 10.84
N LYS A 567 -3.52 20.77 9.85
CA LYS A 567 -3.38 22.09 9.23
C LYS A 567 -4.22 23.09 10.00
N VAL A 568 -3.57 24.14 10.50
CA VAL A 568 -4.15 25.03 11.50
C VAL A 568 -3.90 26.50 11.21
N TRP A 569 -4.73 27.34 11.79
CA TRP A 569 -4.52 28.79 11.93
C TRP A 569 -4.03 29.10 13.33
N VAL A 570 -2.98 29.93 13.42
CA VAL A 570 -2.28 30.20 14.68
C VAL A 570 -2.32 31.68 15.00
N VAL A 571 -2.57 32.01 16.27
CA VAL A 571 -2.43 33.38 16.76
C VAL A 571 -0.99 33.66 17.12
N GLN A 572 -0.41 34.70 16.53
CA GLN A 572 0.95 35.16 16.78
C GLN A 572 0.95 36.68 17.01
N ASN A 573 1.16 37.08 18.26
CA ASN A 573 1.29 38.46 18.71
C ASN A 573 2.72 38.79 19.14
N LEU A 574 3.54 37.79 19.50
CA LEU A 574 4.95 37.97 19.89
C LEU A 574 5.86 37.53 18.76
N PHE A 575 6.94 38.26 18.49
CA PHE A 575 7.85 37.96 17.40
C PHE A 575 9.31 37.93 17.87
N THR A 576 10.04 36.91 17.44
CA THR A 576 11.46 36.76 17.74
C THR A 576 12.28 37.36 16.60
N CYS A 577 13.13 38.33 16.90
CA CYS A 577 14.05 38.88 15.91
C CYS A 577 15.06 37.81 15.46
N LYS A 578 15.18 37.56 14.15
CA LYS A 578 16.13 36.56 13.63
C LYS A 578 17.59 36.88 13.94
N THR A 579 17.96 38.15 14.00
CA THR A 579 19.36 38.57 14.17
C THR A 579 19.81 38.53 15.63
N CYS A 580 19.01 39.08 16.54
CA CYS A 580 19.40 39.21 17.95
C CYS A 580 18.57 38.34 18.91
N GLN A 581 17.66 37.53 18.38
CA GLN A 581 16.76 36.63 19.13
C GLN A 581 15.91 37.30 20.21
N THR A 582 15.82 38.63 20.21
CA THR A 582 14.98 39.37 21.16
C THR A 582 13.51 39.16 20.82
N LEU A 583 12.71 38.78 21.83
CA LEU A 583 11.26 38.65 21.74
C LEU A 583 10.59 40.01 21.93
N GLN A 584 9.71 40.40 21.01
CA GLN A 584 9.00 41.67 21.08
C GLN A 584 7.50 41.48 20.83
N SER A 585 6.70 42.25 21.57
CA SER A 585 5.24 42.30 21.43
C SER A 585 4.75 43.49 20.60
N SER A 586 5.59 44.50 20.37
CA SER A 586 5.17 45.77 19.77
C SER A 586 4.97 45.64 18.25
N PRO A 587 3.72 45.69 17.75
CA PRO A 587 3.43 45.54 16.33
C PRO A 587 3.81 46.79 15.51
N ASP A 588 3.92 47.94 16.19
CA ASP A 588 4.15 49.24 15.54
C ASP A 588 5.63 49.46 15.18
N SER A 589 6.55 48.80 15.90
CA SER A 589 7.96 48.83 15.52
C SER A 589 8.20 47.76 14.46
N ARG A 590 8.12 48.15 13.18
CA ARG A 590 8.56 47.36 12.02
C ARG A 590 9.97 46.76 12.20
N PHE A 591 10.74 47.33 13.11
CA PHE A 591 12.11 47.03 13.42
C PHE A 591 12.26 46.58 14.87
N CYS A 592 13.23 45.70 15.08
CA CYS A 592 13.63 45.21 16.38
C CYS A 592 14.10 46.38 17.25
N ASN A 593 13.53 46.52 18.45
CA ASN A 593 13.93 47.56 19.42
C ASN A 593 15.41 47.48 19.86
N MET A 594 16.03 46.29 19.81
CA MET A 594 17.44 46.09 20.18
C MET A 594 18.43 46.32 19.04
N CYS A 595 18.26 45.66 17.88
CA CYS A 595 19.23 45.72 16.78
C CYS A 595 18.78 46.55 15.57
N GLY A 596 17.57 47.13 15.57
CA GLY A 596 17.05 47.92 14.46
C GLY A 596 16.70 47.13 13.20
N GLN A 597 16.84 45.79 13.19
CA GLN A 597 16.55 44.97 12.02
C GLN A 597 15.05 44.73 11.85
N LYS A 598 14.57 44.68 10.59
CA LYS A 598 13.16 44.42 10.28
C LYS A 598 12.70 43.08 10.87
N ILE A 599 11.60 43.08 11.60
CA ILE A 599 11.03 41.85 12.15
C ILE A 599 10.07 41.25 11.13
N VAL A 600 10.12 39.93 10.99
CA VAL A 600 9.25 39.14 10.14
C VAL A 600 8.54 38.08 10.97
N ALA A 601 7.34 37.71 10.54
CA ALA A 601 6.59 36.59 11.09
C ALA A 601 7.29 35.26 10.79
N PRO A 602 6.91 34.14 11.45
CA PRO A 602 7.53 32.82 11.23
C PRO A 602 7.54 32.36 9.77
N ASN A 603 6.57 32.80 8.97
CA ASN A 603 6.47 32.55 7.54
C ASN A 603 7.27 33.55 6.66
N ASN A 604 8.19 34.32 7.24
CA ASN A 604 9.00 35.36 6.59
C ASN A 604 8.22 36.56 6.04
N LEU A 605 6.91 36.64 6.28
CA LEU A 605 6.12 37.80 5.87
C LEU A 605 6.33 38.97 6.85
N PRO A 606 6.20 40.22 6.40
CA PRO A 606 6.19 41.38 7.30
C PRO A 606 5.07 41.26 8.35
N ILE A 607 5.32 41.64 9.60
CA ILE A 607 4.29 41.59 10.67
C ILE A 607 3.06 42.42 10.29
N GLU A 608 3.25 43.53 9.56
CA GLU A 608 2.16 44.41 9.14
C GLU A 608 1.15 43.72 8.22
N SER A 609 1.59 42.72 7.43
CA SER A 609 0.69 41.98 6.54
C SER A 609 -0.14 40.93 7.25
N LEU A 610 0.08 40.68 8.55
CA LEU A 610 -0.72 39.71 9.29
C LEU A 610 -2.12 40.25 9.57
N PRO A 611 -3.19 39.56 9.13
CA PRO A 611 -4.55 40.00 9.39
C PRO A 611 -4.90 39.89 10.89
N TRP A 612 -5.87 40.71 11.31
CA TRP A 612 -6.53 40.51 12.60
C TRP A 612 -7.49 39.33 12.49
N PHE A 613 -7.46 38.45 13.48
CA PHE A 613 -8.38 37.33 13.54
C PHE A 613 -9.78 37.82 13.89
N GLU A 614 -10.75 37.55 13.02
CA GLU A 614 -12.17 37.81 13.26
C GLU A 614 -12.84 36.52 13.75
N PRO A 615 -13.05 36.35 15.07
CA PRO A 615 -13.63 35.13 15.59
C PRO A 615 -15.12 35.03 15.27
N THR A 616 -15.55 33.81 14.94
CA THR A 616 -16.98 33.49 14.73
C THR A 616 -17.61 32.91 16.01
N PRO A 617 -18.95 32.90 16.15
CA PRO A 617 -19.62 32.21 17.25
C PRO A 617 -19.19 30.74 17.38
N THR A 618 -18.99 30.06 16.25
CA THR A 618 -18.48 28.68 16.18
C THR A 618 -17.06 28.56 16.72
N THR A 619 -16.19 29.55 16.48
CA THR A 619 -14.84 29.58 17.04
C THR A 619 -14.89 29.60 18.58
N TYR A 620 -15.70 30.49 19.15
CA TYR A 620 -15.89 30.57 20.60
C TYR A 620 -16.48 29.29 21.20
N LEU A 621 -17.44 28.68 20.51
CA LEU A 621 -18.03 27.41 20.92
C LEU A 621 -16.96 26.32 21.05
N ARG A 622 -16.15 26.12 20.00
CA ARG A 622 -15.09 25.10 20.00
C ARG A 622 -14.04 25.35 21.07
N PHE A 623 -13.65 26.61 21.29
CA PHE A 623 -12.75 26.98 22.39
C PHE A 623 -13.35 26.63 23.75
N ALA A 624 -14.61 26.99 23.98
CA ALA A 624 -15.28 26.73 25.23
C ALA A 624 -15.43 25.22 25.50
N GLU A 625 -15.79 24.43 24.49
CA GLU A 625 -15.85 22.96 24.62
C GLU A 625 -14.50 22.38 25.06
N ARG A 626 -13.40 22.88 24.47
CA ARG A 626 -12.07 22.44 24.87
C ARG A 626 -11.67 22.90 26.28
N MET A 627 -12.09 24.08 26.71
CA MET A 627 -11.88 24.54 28.09
C MET A 627 -12.69 23.72 29.10
N ILE A 628 -13.89 23.27 28.73
CA ILE A 628 -14.69 22.35 29.57
C ILE A 628 -13.97 21.00 29.72
N GLU A 629 -13.39 20.45 28.65
CA GLU A 629 -12.60 19.21 28.70
C GLU A 629 -11.35 19.34 29.59
N LYS A 630 -10.75 20.54 29.63
CA LYS A 630 -9.61 20.87 30.52
C LYS A 630 -10.05 21.24 31.94
N GLU A 631 -11.34 21.12 32.27
CA GLU A 631 -11.95 21.51 33.55
C GLU A 631 -11.81 23.00 33.89
N MET A 632 -11.50 23.85 32.90
CA MET A 632 -11.38 25.30 33.03
C MET A 632 -12.75 25.98 32.82
N ILE A 633 -13.68 25.68 33.72
CA ILE A 633 -15.10 26.08 33.57
C ILE A 633 -15.30 27.61 33.54
N GLY A 634 -14.46 28.36 34.27
CA GLY A 634 -14.51 29.84 34.29
C GLY A 634 -14.19 30.46 32.92
N ASP A 635 -13.11 30.00 32.29
CA ASP A 635 -12.71 30.49 30.97
C ASP A 635 -13.70 30.05 29.89
N ALA A 636 -14.22 28.82 29.98
CA ALA A 636 -15.29 28.35 29.11
C ALA A 636 -16.50 29.30 29.13
N LYS A 637 -16.97 29.69 30.32
CA LYS A 637 -18.07 30.66 30.48
C LYS A 637 -17.77 31.99 29.78
N ASN A 638 -16.57 32.53 29.98
CA ASN A 638 -16.15 33.79 29.37
C ASN A 638 -16.17 33.70 27.83
N TYR A 639 -15.60 32.65 27.25
CA TYR A 639 -15.60 32.46 25.79
C TYR A 639 -17.02 32.28 25.22
N LEU A 640 -17.89 31.53 25.90
CA LEU A 640 -19.29 31.38 25.48
C LEU A 640 -20.06 32.71 25.50
N MET A 641 -19.84 33.51 26.55
CA MET A 641 -20.43 34.85 26.66
C MET A 641 -19.91 35.80 25.57
N GLU A 642 -18.61 35.78 25.28
CA GLU A 642 -18.03 36.55 24.16
C GLU A 642 -18.60 36.13 22.81
N GLY A 643 -18.83 34.83 22.60
CA GLY A 643 -19.51 34.34 21.39
C GLY A 643 -20.95 34.83 21.26
N LEU A 644 -21.72 34.83 22.35
CA LEU A 644 -23.10 35.34 22.38
C LEU A 644 -23.19 36.87 22.23
N LYS A 645 -22.11 37.62 22.51
CA LYS A 645 -22.06 39.05 22.19
C LYS A 645 -22.00 39.30 20.67
N ILE A 646 -21.44 38.36 19.91
CA ILE A 646 -21.35 38.43 18.46
C ILE A 646 -22.69 38.02 17.83
N ASP A 647 -23.22 36.87 18.24
CA ASP A 647 -24.53 36.39 17.82
C ASP A 647 -25.36 35.99 19.04
N PRO A 648 -26.26 36.88 19.50
CA PRO A 648 -27.12 36.62 20.64
C PRO A 648 -28.12 35.49 20.45
N ASP A 649 -28.39 35.05 19.22
CA ASP A 649 -29.40 34.05 18.87
C ASP A 649 -28.77 32.69 18.50
N PHE A 650 -27.44 32.55 18.65
CA PHE A 650 -26.74 31.32 18.32
C PHE A 650 -27.00 30.20 19.35
N ILE A 651 -27.97 29.35 19.03
CA ILE A 651 -28.48 28.28 19.89
C ILE A 651 -27.38 27.36 20.47
N PRO A 652 -26.38 26.87 19.70
CA PRO A 652 -25.37 25.97 20.25
C PRO A 652 -24.57 26.58 21.40
N LEU A 653 -24.27 27.89 21.35
CA LEU A 653 -23.59 28.59 22.45
C LEU A 653 -24.50 28.70 23.68
N MET A 654 -25.80 28.96 23.50
CA MET A 654 -26.76 28.99 24.62
C MET A 654 -26.85 27.64 25.33
N VAL A 655 -26.94 26.56 24.56
CA VAL A 655 -27.04 25.21 25.12
C VAL A 655 -25.77 24.84 25.89
N ARG A 656 -24.59 25.13 25.34
CA ARG A 656 -23.31 24.92 26.06
C ARG A 656 -23.17 25.82 27.28
N LEU A 657 -23.60 27.06 27.21
CA LEU A 657 -23.56 27.97 28.36
C LEU A 657 -24.49 27.49 29.47
N ALA A 658 -25.67 26.98 29.14
CA ALA A 658 -26.57 26.35 30.10
C ALA A 658 -25.95 25.10 30.75
N GLU A 659 -25.19 24.30 29.99
CA GLU A 659 -24.42 23.17 30.54
C GLU A 659 -23.36 23.64 31.54
N VAL A 660 -22.61 24.70 31.21
CA VAL A 660 -21.63 25.33 32.12
C VAL A 660 -22.30 25.85 33.40
N HIS A 661 -23.44 26.53 33.28
CA HIS A 661 -24.23 26.97 34.43
C HIS A 661 -24.74 25.79 35.27
N SER A 662 -25.16 24.69 34.63
CA SER A 662 -25.55 23.47 35.35
C SER A 662 -24.38 22.87 36.13
N ILE A 663 -23.15 22.86 35.57
CA ILE A 663 -21.96 22.40 36.28
C ILE A 663 -21.67 23.32 37.48
N GLN A 664 -21.88 24.63 37.34
CA GLN A 664 -21.72 25.61 38.41
C GLN A 664 -22.87 25.61 39.44
N SER A 665 -23.86 24.71 39.31
CA SER A 665 -25.09 24.68 40.12
C SER A 665 -25.98 25.93 39.99
N GLU A 666 -25.77 26.74 38.95
CA GLU A 666 -26.57 27.90 38.55
C GLU A 666 -27.76 27.42 37.68
N PHE A 667 -28.61 26.56 38.26
CA PHE A 667 -29.72 25.91 37.54
C PHE A 667 -30.78 26.89 36.99
N PRO A 668 -31.21 27.95 37.71
CA PRO A 668 -32.17 28.92 37.19
C PRO A 668 -31.70 29.61 35.90
N GLU A 669 -30.43 30.02 35.88
CA GLU A 669 -29.78 30.66 34.74
C GLU A 669 -29.71 29.71 33.55
N ALA A 670 -29.31 28.44 33.80
CA ALA A 670 -29.28 27.39 32.79
C ALA A 670 -30.65 27.16 32.14
N ILE A 671 -31.71 27.05 32.95
CA ILE A 671 -33.09 26.87 32.47
C ILE A 671 -33.52 28.06 31.61
N SER A 672 -33.24 29.29 32.04
CA SER A 672 -33.61 30.51 31.30
C SER A 672 -32.97 30.56 29.90
N LEU A 673 -31.70 30.13 29.78
CA LEU A 673 -30.99 30.08 28.50
C LEU A 673 -31.56 29.01 27.56
N LEU A 674 -31.89 27.84 28.07
CA LEU A 674 -32.51 26.77 27.27
C LEU A 674 -33.95 27.14 26.85
N GLN A 675 -34.72 27.82 27.70
CA GLN A 675 -36.05 28.32 27.34
C GLN A 675 -35.98 29.36 26.21
N ARG A 676 -34.97 30.24 26.24
CA ARG A 676 -34.68 31.15 25.12
C ARG A 676 -34.33 30.37 23.84
N ALA A 677 -33.48 29.36 23.94
CA ALA A 677 -33.14 28.49 22.81
C ALA A 677 -34.37 27.80 22.20
N ILE A 678 -35.29 27.29 23.03
CA ILE A 678 -36.56 26.68 22.58
C ILE A 678 -37.44 27.70 21.86
N THR A 679 -37.47 28.94 22.35
CA THR A 679 -38.26 30.02 21.72
C THR A 679 -37.76 30.33 20.31
N LEU A 680 -36.44 30.28 20.11
CA LEU A 680 -35.82 30.49 18.79
C LEU A 680 -36.03 29.28 17.87
N LYS A 681 -35.79 28.06 18.37
CA LYS A 681 -36.02 26.81 17.63
C LYS A 681 -36.54 25.73 18.56
N PRO A 682 -37.81 25.34 18.42
CA PRO A 682 -38.36 24.23 19.18
C PRO A 682 -37.64 22.92 18.85
N ASP A 683 -36.95 22.35 19.83
CA ASP A 683 -36.30 21.05 19.75
C ASP A 683 -36.74 20.20 20.96
N PRO A 684 -37.35 19.01 20.73
CA PRO A 684 -37.73 18.09 21.79
C PRO A 684 -36.59 17.76 22.76
N ARG A 685 -35.34 17.65 22.26
CA ARG A 685 -34.17 17.32 23.09
C ARG A 685 -33.85 18.43 24.09
N ILE A 686 -33.93 19.68 23.65
CA ILE A 686 -33.72 20.84 24.51
C ILE A 686 -34.85 20.94 25.55
N SER A 687 -36.09 20.64 25.14
CA SER A 687 -37.23 20.59 26.08
C SER A 687 -37.05 19.54 27.17
N ASP A 688 -36.53 18.36 26.85
CA ASP A 688 -36.27 17.32 27.85
C ASP A 688 -35.09 17.67 28.76
N GLN A 689 -34.06 18.35 28.23
CA GLN A 689 -32.98 18.91 29.06
C GLN A 689 -33.49 19.94 30.07
N VAL A 690 -34.43 20.82 29.68
CA VAL A 690 -35.07 21.77 30.61
C VAL A 690 -35.77 21.03 31.74
N LYS A 691 -36.62 20.04 31.43
CA LYS A 691 -37.31 19.24 32.46
C LYS A 691 -36.32 18.55 33.41
N ALA A 692 -35.24 18.00 32.87
CA ALA A 692 -34.20 17.36 33.68
C ALA A 692 -33.52 18.37 34.63
N LEU A 693 -33.23 19.58 34.15
CA LEU A 693 -32.67 20.65 34.99
C LEU A 693 -33.66 21.18 36.04
N GLU A 694 -34.95 21.26 35.73
CA GLU A 694 -36.00 21.63 36.70
C GLU A 694 -36.08 20.64 37.87
N VAL A 695 -35.98 19.34 37.56
CA VAL A 695 -35.90 18.28 38.58
C VAL A 695 -34.64 18.45 39.44
N ARG A 696 -33.46 18.66 38.81
CA ARG A 696 -32.21 18.88 39.55
C ARG A 696 -32.26 20.13 40.43
N ASN A 697 -32.82 21.23 39.93
CA ASN A 697 -33.00 22.47 40.68
C ASN A 697 -33.91 22.25 41.90
N THR A 698 -34.99 21.49 41.74
CA THR A 698 -35.89 21.15 42.86
C THR A 698 -35.17 20.35 43.94
N ILE A 699 -34.41 19.31 43.55
CA ILE A 699 -33.60 18.50 44.48
C ILE A 699 -32.57 19.38 45.19
N TYR A 700 -31.87 20.25 44.46
CA TYR A 700 -30.88 21.17 45.00
C TYR A 700 -31.48 22.14 46.04
N GLN A 701 -32.64 22.73 45.74
CA GLN A 701 -33.35 23.64 46.66
C GLN A 701 -33.86 22.91 47.91
N GLN A 702 -34.39 21.70 47.76
CA GLN A 702 -34.83 20.88 48.89
C GLN A 702 -33.66 20.51 49.80
N ALA A 703 -32.53 20.10 49.23
CA ALA A 703 -31.33 19.80 50.00
C ALA A 703 -30.78 21.01 50.75
N ARG A 704 -30.80 22.19 50.11
CA ARG A 704 -30.44 23.46 50.76
C ARG A 704 -31.40 23.82 51.90
N ALA A 705 -32.70 23.56 51.74
CA ALA A 705 -33.70 23.81 52.77
C ALA A 705 -33.62 22.85 53.96
N LEU A 706 -33.17 21.61 53.72
CA LEU A 706 -33.03 20.55 54.73
C LEU A 706 -31.74 20.68 55.57
N ASN A 707 -30.88 21.67 55.30
CA ASN A 707 -29.61 21.91 56.01
C ASN A 707 -28.79 20.62 56.20
N LEU A 708 -28.61 19.83 55.13
CA LEU A 708 -27.83 18.60 55.20
C LEU A 708 -26.41 18.88 55.74
N PRO A 709 -25.80 17.89 56.43
CA PRO A 709 -24.39 17.95 56.77
C PRO A 709 -23.54 18.26 55.53
N GLN A 710 -22.56 19.15 55.66
CA GLN A 710 -21.79 19.68 54.53
C GLN A 710 -21.22 18.57 53.62
N GLY A 711 -20.70 17.48 54.20
CA GLY A 711 -20.18 16.34 53.43
C GLY A 711 -21.23 15.49 52.69
N GLU A 712 -22.51 15.51 53.10
CA GLU A 712 -23.61 14.85 52.36
C GLU A 712 -24.16 15.77 51.27
N PHE A 713 -24.19 17.08 51.54
CA PHE A 713 -24.56 18.09 50.57
C PHE A 713 -23.57 18.15 49.40
N ASP A 714 -22.26 18.09 49.68
CA ASP A 714 -21.22 18.08 48.64
C ASP A 714 -21.29 16.82 47.77
N LYS A 715 -21.61 15.66 48.36
CA LYS A 715 -21.87 14.43 47.61
C LYS A 715 -23.09 14.55 46.71
N LEU A 716 -24.18 15.13 47.21
CA LEU A 716 -25.36 15.38 46.40
C LEU A 716 -25.07 16.32 45.23
N ILE A 717 -24.32 17.40 45.48
CA ILE A 717 -23.89 18.33 44.41
C ILE A 717 -23.06 17.58 43.37
N SER A 718 -22.10 16.76 43.79
CA SER A 718 -21.29 15.97 42.85
C SER A 718 -22.15 15.03 41.97
N LEU A 719 -23.17 14.38 42.54
CA LEU A 719 -24.11 13.53 41.81
C LEU A 719 -25.00 14.32 40.83
N LEU A 720 -25.39 15.55 41.18
CA LEU A 720 -26.15 16.44 40.30
C LEU A 720 -25.28 17.02 39.17
N GLN A 721 -23.98 17.18 39.40
CA GLN A 721 -23.00 17.68 38.44
C GLN A 721 -22.47 16.61 37.48
N THR A 722 -22.42 15.34 37.90
CA THR A 722 -22.00 14.24 37.03
C THR A 722 -22.99 14.05 35.89
N LYS A 723 -22.50 14.11 34.64
CA LYS A 723 -23.25 13.71 33.45
C LYS A 723 -23.79 12.30 33.67
N VAL A 724 -25.09 12.11 33.46
CA VAL A 724 -25.59 10.77 33.09
C VAL A 724 -24.90 10.45 31.77
N PRO A 725 -24.06 9.39 31.70
CA PRO A 725 -23.44 9.01 30.43
C PRO A 725 -24.58 8.62 29.48
N THR A 726 -24.66 9.30 28.35
CA THR A 726 -25.48 8.83 27.23
C THR A 726 -24.90 7.49 26.76
N PRO A 727 -25.74 6.45 26.60
CA PRO A 727 -25.31 5.14 26.13
C PRO A 727 -24.73 5.17 24.71
#